data_AF-A0A543EMK0-F1
#
_entry.id   AF-A0A543EMK0-F1
#
_cell.length_a   1.000
_cell.length_b   1.000
_cell.length_c   1.000
_cell.angle_alpha   90.00
_cell.angle_beta   90.00
_cell.angle_gamma   90.00
#
_symmetry.space_group_name_H-M   'P 1'
#
loop_
_entity.id
_entity.type
_entity.pdbx_description
1 polymer ?
#
loop_
_entity_poly.entity_id
_entity_poly.type
_entity_poly.pdbx_seq_one_letter_code
_entity_poly.pdbx_strand_id
1 'polypeptide(L)'
;MKKNLLLAGLLTTFSLVVKSQVGINTATPTATLDVNAKNSTGTGTAVEGLLIPRVDRQKAQSMAGVPVSTLIYVNNIATGTTTGTAVNIDTVGYYYYNGTVWTKLSIPVNIYNADGTLTGNRTVTQGANTLAFTGTKTNAFSVNGKNFSVDAANSRVGIGTIAPASSLSVQNSSGATNSTISAGIENCGAACLQGIARNITLYNLNSTGGQFAELGFIPSTSETGLSGASISGIDRDAANSYAGLQFSTRNATDYAPRLTIKSSGNVGIGTTSPTNKLQIESTTSGALKIVDGTQGTDKVLTSDASGVATWKALPAAPASANIYNTDGSLTGNRTVTQGTNTLTFTGTQTNAFSVNGKNFSVDAANSRVGIGTIAPASSLSVQNSPGATTNTISAGIENCGAPCSQGISRNITLYNLNGSGGQFAELGFIPSTSETGLSGASISGIDRDAANSYAGLQFSTRNATDYAPRLTIKSSGNVGIATTTPSTTLDVNGNARVRNLATLTSSTISAVYADENGVLGKSNVSPQSQVSFYTSSNPMYNNATSYNSGAVQTVSIQSSDSTLNTIGTTVPANGAVAISQAGTYMLSGFISPSLGMNNDGDGYAYVAVNLDISTDGGASWNTVAGGRPMFPRVVVTTPRSYNFSISPVIKFLNSGDLIRITFYRTKDSAGTLQGASMNAAGIASFYGAPSYSLSINKL
;
A
#
# COMPACT_ATOMS: atom_id res chain seq x y z
N MET A 1 99.32 -171.60 -73.41
CA MET A 1 100.48 -170.68 -73.43
C MET A 1 100.12 -169.43 -74.24
N LYS A 2 100.45 -168.24 -73.71
CA LYS A 2 100.90 -167.00 -74.40
C LYS A 2 99.98 -166.42 -75.51
N LYS A 3 99.28 -165.29 -75.28
CA LYS A 3 99.70 -163.85 -75.22
C LYS A 3 99.55 -163.11 -76.56
N ASN A 4 98.70 -162.07 -76.50
CA ASN A 4 98.80 -160.73 -77.11
C ASN A 4 98.32 -160.45 -78.57
N LEU A 5 97.65 -159.28 -78.69
CA LEU A 5 97.11 -158.53 -79.87
C LEU A 5 95.74 -159.04 -80.41
N LEU A 6 94.69 -158.25 -80.69
CA LEU A 6 94.40 -156.82 -80.95
C LEU A 6 92.93 -156.55 -80.50
N LEU A 7 92.52 -155.43 -79.87
CA LEU A 7 92.36 -154.04 -80.36
C LEU A 7 91.21 -153.85 -81.37
N ALA A 8 89.98 -153.50 -80.90
CA ALA A 8 89.02 -152.56 -81.54
C ALA A 8 87.61 -152.65 -80.88
N GLY A 9 87.19 -151.56 -80.20
CA GLY A 9 85.88 -151.40 -79.56
C GLY A 9 85.98 -150.55 -78.27
N LEU A 10 86.56 -149.34 -78.32
CA LEU A 10 85.85 -148.08 -78.63
C LEU A 10 84.68 -147.84 -77.64
N LEU A 11 84.88 -147.27 -76.45
CA LEU A 11 85.04 -145.84 -76.17
C LEU A 11 83.78 -144.98 -76.46
N THR A 12 82.69 -145.18 -75.70
CA THR A 12 81.58 -144.19 -75.53
C THR A 12 80.88 -144.36 -74.17
N THR A 13 80.55 -143.24 -73.51
CA THR A 13 79.64 -143.05 -72.34
C THR A 13 80.19 -143.08 -70.90
N PHE A 14 80.97 -142.05 -70.53
CA PHE A 14 80.88 -141.40 -69.21
C PHE A 14 80.82 -139.88 -69.43
N SER A 15 79.60 -139.31 -69.49
CA SER A 15 79.39 -137.86 -69.54
C SER A 15 79.26 -137.32 -68.10
N LEU A 16 80.38 -136.87 -67.53
CA LEU A 16 80.35 -136.01 -66.35
C LEU A 16 79.86 -134.62 -66.78
N VAL A 17 78.61 -134.30 -66.49
CA VAL A 17 78.09 -132.93 -66.60
C VAL A 17 78.65 -132.12 -65.43
N VAL A 18 79.71 -131.35 -65.68
CA VAL A 18 80.21 -130.38 -64.70
C VAL A 18 79.33 -129.12 -64.80
N LYS A 19 78.52 -128.81 -63.78
CA LYS A 19 77.80 -127.52 -63.71
C LYS A 19 78.76 -126.42 -63.27
N SER A 20 78.68 -125.25 -63.89
CA SER A 20 79.54 -124.08 -63.62
C SER A 20 79.14 -123.24 -62.40
N GLN A 21 78.37 -123.80 -61.47
CA GLN A 21 77.91 -123.11 -60.25
C GLN A 21 78.99 -123.18 -59.16
N VAL A 22 79.18 -122.08 -58.44
CA VAL A 22 80.12 -122.02 -57.32
C VAL A 22 79.34 -121.97 -56.01
N GLY A 23 79.40 -123.06 -55.25
CA GLY A 23 78.93 -123.08 -53.87
C GLY A 23 80.08 -122.82 -52.91
N ILE A 24 79.91 -121.86 -51.99
CA ILE A 24 80.81 -121.66 -50.84
C ILE A 24 80.06 -122.14 -49.61
N ASN A 25 80.63 -123.13 -48.91
CA ASN A 25 80.01 -123.83 -47.78
C ASN A 25 78.67 -124.52 -48.09
N THR A 26 78.32 -124.75 -49.37
CA THR A 26 77.19 -125.58 -49.79
C THR A 26 77.58 -126.48 -50.95
N ALA A 27 77.28 -127.77 -50.86
CA ALA A 27 77.57 -128.74 -51.94
C ALA A 27 76.52 -128.72 -53.06
N THR A 28 75.38 -128.07 -52.81
CA THR A 28 74.25 -127.95 -53.74
C THR A 28 73.89 -126.47 -53.92
N PRO A 29 74.71 -125.68 -54.65
CA PRO A 29 74.44 -124.26 -54.84
C PRO A 29 73.10 -124.04 -55.59
N THR A 30 72.26 -123.18 -55.02
CA THR A 30 70.93 -122.83 -55.55
C THR A 30 70.95 -121.58 -56.46
N ALA A 31 72.04 -120.82 -56.43
CA ALA A 31 72.32 -119.70 -57.31
C ALA A 31 73.67 -119.89 -58.04
N THR A 32 73.96 -119.04 -59.03
CA THR A 32 75.24 -119.06 -59.77
C THR A 32 76.44 -118.94 -58.83
N LEU A 33 76.33 -118.09 -57.80
CA LEU A 33 77.17 -118.05 -56.62
C LEU A 33 76.25 -118.14 -55.40
N ASP A 34 76.37 -119.23 -54.65
CA ASP A 34 75.60 -119.46 -53.43
C ASP A 34 76.57 -119.49 -52.23
N VAL A 35 76.41 -118.55 -51.31
CA VAL A 35 77.27 -118.39 -50.13
C VAL A 35 76.42 -118.63 -48.89
N ASN A 36 76.48 -119.86 -48.38
CA ASN A 36 75.86 -120.17 -47.11
C ASN A 36 76.81 -119.83 -45.95
N ALA A 37 76.23 -119.29 -44.88
CA ALA A 37 76.92 -119.25 -43.59
C ALA A 37 77.20 -120.69 -43.15
N LYS A 38 78.41 -120.93 -42.66
CA LYS A 38 78.79 -122.17 -41.99
C LYS A 38 77.96 -122.34 -40.70
N ASN A 39 77.67 -121.24 -40.00
CA ASN A 39 76.77 -121.20 -38.85
C ASN A 39 75.62 -120.21 -39.11
N SER A 40 74.55 -120.66 -39.77
CA SER A 40 73.41 -119.80 -40.09
C SER A 40 72.60 -119.29 -38.89
N THR A 41 72.87 -119.80 -37.68
CA THR A 41 72.19 -119.42 -36.42
C THR A 41 73.15 -119.55 -35.22
N GLY A 42 72.97 -118.74 -34.17
CA GLY A 42 73.71 -118.81 -32.91
C GLY A 42 74.46 -117.54 -32.52
N THR A 43 75.18 -117.56 -31.38
CA THR A 43 75.96 -116.44 -30.84
C THR A 43 77.46 -116.53 -31.17
N GLY A 44 77.81 -117.31 -32.20
CA GLY A 44 79.20 -117.47 -32.64
C GLY A 44 79.79 -116.12 -33.08
N THR A 45 81.06 -115.88 -32.77
CA THR A 45 81.77 -114.64 -33.14
C THR A 45 82.52 -114.77 -34.46
N ALA A 46 82.34 -115.87 -35.19
CA ALA A 46 82.96 -116.08 -36.49
C ALA A 46 82.37 -115.07 -37.49
N VAL A 47 83.24 -114.38 -38.23
CA VAL A 47 82.81 -113.45 -39.27
C VAL A 47 82.34 -114.25 -40.48
N GLU A 48 81.05 -114.14 -40.79
CA GLU A 48 80.42 -114.78 -41.94
C GLU A 48 79.74 -113.72 -42.80
N GLY A 49 79.94 -113.79 -44.11
CA GLY A 49 79.38 -112.84 -45.05
C GLY A 49 80.22 -112.73 -46.31
N LEU A 50 79.74 -111.91 -47.24
CA LEU A 50 80.45 -111.62 -48.49
C LEU A 50 81.11 -110.25 -48.37
N LEU A 51 82.44 -110.21 -48.31
CA LEU A 51 83.17 -108.97 -48.47
C LEU A 51 83.13 -108.55 -49.94
N ILE A 52 82.30 -107.55 -50.21
CA ILE A 52 82.23 -106.85 -51.48
C ILE A 52 83.52 -106.01 -51.67
N PRO A 53 84.01 -105.82 -52.92
CA PRO A 53 85.17 -104.99 -53.18
C PRO A 53 85.08 -103.63 -52.48
N ARG A 54 86.07 -103.37 -51.63
CA ARG A 54 86.23 -102.11 -50.91
C ARG A 54 87.10 -101.21 -51.74
N VAL A 55 86.58 -100.05 -52.09
CA VAL A 55 87.28 -99.07 -52.92
C VAL A 55 87.10 -97.69 -52.31
N ASP A 56 88.04 -96.80 -52.56
CA ASP A 56 87.81 -95.40 -52.23
C ASP A 56 86.95 -94.72 -53.32
N ARG A 57 86.46 -93.51 -53.04
CA ARG A 57 85.64 -92.76 -53.99
C ARG A 57 86.41 -92.50 -55.28
N GLN A 58 87.71 -92.18 -55.23
CA GLN A 58 88.50 -91.98 -56.45
C GLN A 58 88.55 -93.24 -57.31
N LYS A 59 88.73 -94.42 -56.71
CA LYS A 59 88.73 -95.67 -57.44
C LYS A 59 87.36 -95.93 -58.06
N ALA A 60 86.27 -95.76 -57.30
CA ALA A 60 84.91 -95.90 -57.82
C ALA A 60 84.62 -94.94 -58.98
N GLN A 61 85.04 -93.68 -58.87
CA GLN A 61 84.95 -92.64 -59.90
C GLN A 61 85.73 -93.01 -61.17
N SER A 62 86.91 -93.61 -61.01
CA SER A 62 87.82 -93.94 -62.10
C SER A 62 87.49 -95.28 -62.79
N MET A 63 86.52 -96.04 -62.29
CA MET A 63 86.11 -97.28 -62.95
C MET A 63 85.37 -96.97 -64.24
N ALA A 64 85.92 -97.42 -65.38
CA ALA A 64 85.29 -97.32 -66.69
C ALA A 64 84.68 -98.68 -67.09
N GLY A 65 83.57 -98.65 -67.84
CA GLY A 65 82.92 -99.86 -68.33
C GLY A 65 82.30 -100.74 -67.22
N VAL A 66 81.91 -100.16 -66.09
CA VAL A 66 81.34 -100.88 -64.94
C VAL A 66 80.00 -101.51 -65.33
N PRO A 67 79.82 -102.84 -65.20
CA PRO A 67 78.53 -103.47 -65.40
C PRO A 67 77.47 -102.95 -64.40
N VAL A 68 76.22 -102.82 -64.85
CA VAL A 68 75.09 -102.51 -63.96
C VAL A 68 75.00 -103.58 -62.86
N SER A 69 74.56 -103.17 -61.69
CA SER A 69 74.46 -104.02 -60.49
C SER A 69 75.81 -104.42 -59.88
N THR A 70 76.93 -103.89 -60.38
CA THR A 70 78.20 -103.99 -59.65
C THR A 70 78.01 -103.36 -58.27
N LEU A 71 78.26 -104.14 -57.21
CA LEU A 71 78.19 -103.68 -55.83
C LEU A 71 79.61 -103.39 -55.35
N ILE A 72 79.79 -102.26 -54.68
CA ILE A 72 81.02 -101.88 -54.01
C ILE A 72 80.69 -101.40 -52.60
N TYR A 73 81.67 -101.49 -51.72
CA TYR A 73 81.67 -100.72 -50.48
C TYR A 73 82.69 -99.60 -50.62
N VAL A 74 82.22 -98.35 -50.55
CA VAL A 74 83.12 -97.20 -50.54
C VAL A 74 83.60 -97.01 -49.12
N ASN A 75 84.85 -97.39 -48.84
CA ASN A 75 85.42 -97.36 -47.50
C ASN A 75 86.13 -96.04 -47.15
N ASN A 76 86.40 -95.20 -48.15
CA ASN A 76 87.04 -93.91 -47.95
C ASN A 76 86.54 -92.93 -49.02
N ILE A 77 86.24 -91.71 -48.60
CA ILE A 77 85.76 -90.63 -49.48
C ILE A 77 86.68 -89.41 -49.53
N ALA A 78 87.83 -89.46 -48.84
CA ALA A 78 88.80 -88.38 -48.82
C ALA A 78 89.47 -88.16 -50.19
N THR A 79 89.51 -89.18 -51.05
CA THR A 79 90.08 -89.15 -52.40
C THR A 79 88.96 -89.08 -53.46
N GLY A 80 89.20 -88.37 -54.56
CA GLY A 80 88.23 -88.19 -55.66
C GLY A 80 87.11 -87.19 -55.35
N THR A 81 86.31 -86.87 -56.36
CA THR A 81 85.23 -85.86 -56.28
C THR A 81 83.85 -86.48 -56.49
N THR A 82 82.81 -85.82 -55.99
CA THR A 82 81.40 -86.18 -56.27
C THR A 82 81.00 -85.71 -57.68
N THR A 83 81.74 -86.16 -58.69
CA THR A 83 81.46 -85.84 -60.10
C THR A 83 81.56 -87.10 -60.97
N GLY A 84 80.91 -87.07 -62.13
CA GLY A 84 80.82 -88.24 -63.01
C GLY A 84 80.05 -89.39 -62.36
N THR A 85 80.55 -90.61 -62.51
CA THR A 85 79.92 -91.82 -61.97
C THR A 85 79.86 -91.82 -60.43
N ALA A 86 80.73 -91.09 -59.74
CA ALA A 86 80.78 -91.03 -58.28
C ALA A 86 79.94 -89.91 -57.64
N VAL A 87 79.06 -89.24 -58.41
CA VAL A 87 78.30 -88.06 -57.94
C VAL A 87 77.52 -88.27 -56.64
N ASN A 88 76.97 -89.47 -56.39
CA ASN A 88 76.21 -89.74 -55.16
C ASN A 88 77.05 -90.32 -54.01
N ILE A 89 78.36 -90.50 -54.19
CA ILE A 89 79.25 -91.06 -53.17
C ILE A 89 79.66 -89.96 -52.19
N ASP A 90 78.71 -89.35 -51.49
CA ASP A 90 78.97 -88.25 -50.54
C ASP A 90 79.52 -88.74 -49.19
N THR A 91 79.37 -90.02 -48.88
CA THR A 91 79.63 -90.63 -47.57
C THR A 91 80.15 -92.06 -47.74
N VAL A 92 80.85 -92.58 -46.73
CA VAL A 92 81.27 -93.99 -46.69
C VAL A 92 80.03 -94.88 -46.61
N GLY A 93 79.97 -95.97 -47.39
CA GLY A 93 78.81 -96.85 -47.40
C GLY A 93 78.75 -97.83 -48.57
N TYR A 94 77.64 -98.56 -48.67
CA TYR A 94 77.36 -99.47 -49.78
C TYR A 94 76.78 -98.71 -50.97
N TYR A 95 77.33 -99.00 -52.15
CA TYR A 95 76.91 -98.42 -53.41
C TYR A 95 76.79 -99.50 -54.48
N TYR A 96 75.75 -99.42 -55.30
CA TYR A 96 75.64 -100.22 -56.52
C TYR A 96 75.70 -99.32 -57.75
N TYR A 97 76.26 -99.81 -58.84
CA TYR A 97 76.26 -99.08 -60.11
C TYR A 97 74.91 -99.27 -60.81
N ASN A 98 74.20 -98.18 -61.05
CA ASN A 98 72.87 -98.22 -61.66
C ASN A 98 72.89 -98.12 -63.20
N GLY A 99 74.08 -98.10 -63.81
CA GLY A 99 74.29 -97.89 -65.25
C GLY A 99 74.80 -96.50 -65.61
N THR A 100 74.59 -95.52 -64.73
CA THR A 100 75.05 -94.14 -64.92
C THR A 100 75.96 -93.68 -63.79
N VAL A 101 75.58 -93.98 -62.55
CA VAL A 101 76.26 -93.51 -61.34
C VAL A 101 76.23 -94.58 -60.25
N TRP A 102 77.15 -94.46 -59.30
CA TRP A 102 77.11 -95.18 -58.04
C TRP A 102 75.97 -94.62 -57.19
N THR A 103 74.99 -95.46 -56.85
CA THR A 103 73.83 -95.08 -56.04
C THR A 103 73.96 -95.67 -54.64
N LYS A 104 73.78 -94.82 -53.62
CA LYS A 104 73.85 -95.21 -52.21
C LYS A 104 72.64 -96.06 -51.84
N LEU A 105 72.84 -97.07 -51.02
CA LEU A 105 71.76 -97.84 -50.41
C LEU A 105 71.34 -97.17 -49.08
N SER A 106 70.25 -96.38 -49.03
CA SER A 106 69.77 -95.66 -47.82
C SER A 106 68.23 -95.54 -47.70
N ILE A 107 67.72 -95.27 -46.48
CA ILE A 107 66.29 -94.99 -46.18
C ILE A 107 65.93 -93.48 -46.23
N PRO A 108 64.74 -93.05 -46.73
CA PRO A 108 64.34 -91.64 -46.80
C PRO A 108 63.93 -91.00 -45.45
N VAL A 109 64.00 -89.66 -45.34
CA VAL A 109 63.51 -88.85 -44.19
C VAL A 109 62.21 -88.12 -44.56
N ASN A 110 61.19 -88.09 -43.68
CA ASN A 110 59.87 -87.45 -43.89
C ASN A 110 59.38 -86.64 -42.66
N ILE A 111 58.31 -85.85 -42.81
CA ILE A 111 57.72 -85.04 -41.71
C ILE A 111 56.67 -85.81 -40.87
N TYR A 112 56.13 -86.93 -41.38
CA TYR A 112 55.17 -87.82 -40.70
C TYR A 112 55.48 -89.30 -41.01
N ASN A 113 55.17 -90.21 -40.07
CA ASN A 113 55.29 -91.66 -40.28
C ASN A 113 54.09 -92.18 -41.11
N ALA A 114 54.11 -93.43 -41.59
CA ALA A 114 53.05 -93.99 -42.44
C ALA A 114 51.62 -93.86 -41.86
N ASP A 115 51.47 -93.78 -40.54
CA ASP A 115 50.20 -93.66 -39.80
C ASP A 115 49.88 -92.24 -39.32
N GLY A 116 50.74 -91.26 -39.59
CA GLY A 116 50.57 -89.87 -39.14
C GLY A 116 50.91 -89.61 -37.67
N THR A 117 51.31 -90.62 -36.90
CA THR A 117 51.62 -90.47 -35.45
C THR A 117 53.02 -89.90 -35.24
N LEU A 118 53.13 -88.88 -34.39
CA LEU A 118 54.40 -88.37 -33.88
C LEU A 118 54.70 -89.00 -32.51
N THR A 119 55.83 -89.67 -32.35
CA THR A 119 56.29 -90.23 -31.05
C THR A 119 57.08 -89.22 -30.21
N GLY A 120 57.31 -88.02 -30.75
CA GLY A 120 57.99 -86.91 -30.11
C GLY A 120 57.91 -85.65 -30.98
N ASN A 121 58.33 -84.52 -30.40
CA ASN A 121 58.33 -83.23 -31.11
C ASN A 121 59.25 -83.30 -32.34
N ARG A 122 58.81 -82.72 -33.46
CA ARG A 122 59.62 -82.56 -34.67
C ARG A 122 59.84 -81.08 -34.95
N THR A 123 61.07 -80.72 -35.28
CA THR A 123 61.44 -79.39 -35.75
C THR A 123 61.69 -79.45 -37.26
N VAL A 124 60.98 -78.62 -38.04
CA VAL A 124 61.21 -78.48 -39.48
C VAL A 124 62.14 -77.29 -39.73
N THR A 125 63.40 -77.56 -40.08
CA THR A 125 64.38 -76.51 -40.42
C THR A 125 64.25 -76.14 -41.91
N GLN A 126 63.68 -74.97 -42.22
CA GLN A 126 63.37 -74.57 -43.61
C GLN A 126 64.47 -73.73 -44.29
N GLY A 127 65.33 -73.05 -43.52
CA GLY A 127 66.28 -72.09 -44.09
C GLY A 127 65.57 -70.95 -44.83
N ALA A 128 65.96 -70.70 -46.08
CA ALA A 128 65.31 -69.71 -46.96
C ALA A 128 64.08 -70.24 -47.73
N ASN A 129 63.70 -71.50 -47.53
CA ASN A 129 62.58 -72.13 -48.23
C ASN A 129 61.26 -71.96 -47.47
N THR A 130 60.13 -72.16 -48.13
CA THR A 130 58.79 -72.15 -47.52
C THR A 130 58.15 -73.54 -47.48
N LEU A 131 57.38 -73.81 -46.44
CA LEU A 131 56.47 -74.95 -46.33
C LEU A 131 55.06 -74.49 -46.68
N ALA A 132 54.57 -74.88 -47.86
CA ALA A 132 53.25 -74.50 -48.35
C ALA A 132 52.21 -75.64 -48.17
N PHE A 133 51.02 -75.29 -47.67
CA PHE A 133 49.83 -76.16 -47.69
C PHE A 133 48.85 -75.61 -48.74
N THR A 134 48.64 -76.33 -49.84
CA THR A 134 47.92 -75.84 -51.04
C THR A 134 46.49 -76.39 -51.19
N GLY A 135 45.84 -76.75 -50.08
CA GLY A 135 44.46 -77.23 -50.13
C GLY A 135 43.49 -76.15 -50.63
N THR A 136 42.40 -76.56 -51.27
CA THR A 136 41.40 -75.65 -51.88
C THR A 136 40.02 -75.74 -51.21
N LYS A 137 39.93 -76.44 -50.08
CA LYS A 137 38.67 -76.70 -49.36
C LYS A 137 38.52 -75.83 -48.12
N THR A 138 37.32 -75.82 -47.54
CA THR A 138 37.10 -75.36 -46.18
C THR A 138 37.92 -76.21 -45.21
N ASN A 139 38.53 -75.59 -44.19
CA ASN A 139 39.41 -76.25 -43.22
C ASN A 139 40.58 -77.05 -43.86
N ALA A 140 41.13 -76.53 -44.97
CA ALA A 140 42.24 -77.14 -45.72
C ALA A 140 43.53 -77.28 -44.90
N PHE A 141 43.75 -76.38 -43.94
CA PHE A 141 44.74 -76.54 -42.87
C PHE A 141 44.02 -76.34 -41.55
N SER A 142 44.25 -77.25 -40.60
CA SER A 142 43.51 -77.29 -39.34
C SER A 142 44.41 -77.63 -38.18
N VAL A 143 44.26 -76.91 -37.07
CA VAL A 143 44.76 -77.30 -35.75
C VAL A 143 43.57 -77.68 -34.90
N ASN A 144 43.47 -78.96 -34.54
CA ASN A 144 42.39 -79.50 -33.71
C ASN A 144 40.97 -79.10 -34.20
N GLY A 145 40.73 -79.18 -35.51
CA GLY A 145 39.45 -78.84 -36.10
C GLY A 145 39.16 -77.34 -36.07
N LYS A 146 38.42 -76.90 -35.05
CA LYS A 146 37.93 -75.53 -34.96
C LYS A 146 38.94 -74.56 -34.36
N ASN A 147 39.99 -74.99 -33.66
CA ASN A 147 40.88 -74.06 -32.93
C ASN A 147 41.61 -73.10 -33.87
N PHE A 148 42.11 -73.59 -34.99
CA PHE A 148 42.60 -72.77 -36.10
C PHE A 148 42.28 -73.48 -37.41
N SER A 149 41.53 -72.83 -38.28
CA SER A 149 41.05 -73.39 -39.56
C SER A 149 41.33 -72.42 -40.68
N VAL A 150 42.02 -72.87 -41.72
CA VAL A 150 42.15 -72.11 -42.98
C VAL A 150 41.10 -72.63 -43.94
N ASP A 151 40.12 -71.79 -44.23
CA ASP A 151 39.16 -72.01 -45.30
C ASP A 151 39.75 -71.48 -46.61
N ALA A 152 40.51 -72.35 -47.28
CA ALA A 152 41.17 -72.02 -48.52
C ALA A 152 40.21 -71.91 -49.71
N ALA A 153 39.00 -72.48 -49.61
CA ALA A 153 37.98 -72.33 -50.65
C ALA A 153 37.49 -70.88 -50.79
N ASN A 154 37.50 -70.14 -49.68
CA ASN A 154 36.91 -68.79 -49.62
C ASN A 154 37.92 -67.71 -49.19
N SER A 155 39.20 -68.05 -49.06
CA SER A 155 40.26 -67.15 -48.57
C SER A 155 39.98 -66.59 -47.17
N ARG A 156 39.65 -67.47 -46.21
CA ARG A 156 39.29 -67.08 -44.84
C ARG A 156 40.05 -67.86 -43.78
N VAL A 157 40.17 -67.28 -42.60
CA VAL A 157 40.73 -67.90 -41.39
C VAL A 157 39.67 -67.95 -40.30
N GLY A 158 39.54 -69.10 -39.65
CA GLY A 158 38.65 -69.33 -38.51
C GLY A 158 39.44 -69.67 -37.25
N ILE A 159 39.06 -69.06 -36.13
CA ILE A 159 39.47 -69.43 -34.78
C ILE A 159 38.19 -69.75 -34.02
N GLY A 160 38.01 -70.99 -33.57
CA GLY A 160 36.77 -71.51 -33.00
C GLY A 160 35.69 -71.93 -34.02
N THR A 161 35.92 -71.79 -35.33
CA THR A 161 35.00 -72.20 -36.40
C THR A 161 35.72 -72.74 -37.63
N ILE A 162 35.12 -73.72 -38.33
CA ILE A 162 35.59 -74.25 -39.63
C ILE A 162 34.90 -73.62 -40.83
N ALA A 163 33.88 -72.79 -40.59
CA ALA A 163 33.15 -72.05 -41.60
C ALA A 163 33.17 -70.57 -41.23
N PRO A 164 34.31 -69.88 -41.38
CA PRO A 164 34.42 -68.46 -41.05
C PRO A 164 33.39 -67.67 -41.85
N ALA A 165 32.63 -66.75 -41.26
CA ALA A 165 31.72 -65.91 -42.05
C ALA A 165 32.43 -64.75 -42.78
N SER A 166 33.66 -64.41 -42.36
CA SER A 166 34.48 -63.30 -42.83
C SER A 166 35.94 -63.75 -43.05
N SER A 167 36.77 -62.89 -43.65
CA SER A 167 38.21 -63.17 -43.89
C SER A 167 38.96 -63.61 -42.63
N LEU A 168 38.56 -63.10 -41.46
CA LEU A 168 38.95 -63.63 -40.16
C LEU A 168 37.70 -63.72 -39.28
N SER A 169 37.32 -64.94 -38.89
CA SER A 169 36.23 -65.19 -37.94
C SER A 169 36.79 -65.78 -36.66
N VAL A 170 36.54 -65.12 -35.54
CA VAL A 170 36.89 -65.61 -34.20
C VAL A 170 35.58 -65.88 -33.46
N GLN A 171 35.31 -67.14 -33.14
CA GLN A 171 34.10 -67.59 -32.45
C GLN A 171 34.49 -68.29 -31.14
N ASN A 172 33.71 -68.06 -30.08
CA ASN A 172 33.82 -68.87 -28.87
C ASN A 172 33.14 -70.24 -29.07
N SER A 173 33.52 -71.22 -28.25
CA SER A 173 32.86 -72.53 -28.26
C SER A 173 31.35 -72.38 -28.00
N SER A 174 30.54 -73.13 -28.75
CA SER A 174 29.08 -73.18 -28.57
C SER A 174 28.72 -73.38 -27.09
N GLY A 175 27.96 -72.45 -26.50
CA GLY A 175 27.52 -72.48 -25.10
C GLY A 175 28.31 -71.61 -24.11
N ALA A 176 29.37 -70.91 -24.52
CA ALA A 176 30.07 -69.97 -23.64
C ALA A 176 29.29 -68.64 -23.49
N THR A 177 28.84 -68.32 -22.26
CA THR A 177 28.06 -67.11 -21.93
C THR A 177 28.89 -65.85 -21.71
N ASN A 178 30.22 -65.97 -21.78
CA ASN A 178 31.15 -64.90 -21.43
C ASN A 178 31.85 -64.43 -22.72
N SER A 179 31.29 -63.40 -23.34
CA SER A 179 31.80 -62.82 -24.58
C SER A 179 33.05 -61.97 -24.33
N THR A 180 34.22 -62.60 -24.30
CA THR A 180 35.50 -61.87 -24.40
C THR A 180 36.31 -62.43 -25.56
N ILE A 181 36.02 -61.95 -26.78
CA ILE A 181 37.07 -61.89 -27.81
C ILE A 181 37.99 -60.75 -27.37
N SER A 182 38.99 -61.06 -26.57
CA SER A 182 40.08 -60.12 -26.29
C SER A 182 41.04 -60.17 -27.47
N ALA A 183 40.80 -59.36 -28.49
CA ALA A 183 41.82 -59.05 -29.49
C ALA A 183 42.85 -58.13 -28.80
N GLY A 184 43.74 -58.72 -27.99
CA GLY A 184 44.88 -58.02 -27.45
C GLY A 184 45.81 -57.64 -28.59
N ILE A 185 45.87 -56.35 -28.92
CA ILE A 185 46.89 -55.79 -29.81
C ILE A 185 47.91 -55.11 -28.89
N GLU A 186 48.96 -55.83 -28.52
CA GLU A 186 50.14 -55.22 -27.89
C GLU A 186 50.83 -54.35 -28.94
N ASN A 187 50.64 -53.03 -28.85
CA ASN A 187 51.32 -52.10 -29.74
C ASN A 187 52.60 -51.59 -29.06
N CYS A 188 53.75 -52.01 -29.58
CA CYS A 188 55.05 -51.61 -29.08
C CYS A 188 55.31 -50.12 -29.34
N GLY A 189 55.85 -49.44 -28.32
CA GLY A 189 56.05 -47.99 -28.29
C GLY A 189 57.05 -47.43 -29.31
N ALA A 190 58.18 -46.91 -28.82
CA ALA A 190 59.04 -45.92 -29.50
C ALA A 190 59.55 -46.20 -30.94
N ALA A 191 59.33 -47.39 -31.51
CA ALA A 191 59.77 -47.74 -32.86
C ALA A 191 58.84 -47.19 -33.99
N CYS A 192 57.65 -46.69 -33.68
CA CYS A 192 56.61 -46.38 -34.69
C CYS A 192 56.32 -44.89 -34.94
N LEU A 193 57.08 -43.94 -34.36
CA LEU A 193 57.00 -42.48 -34.63
C LEU A 193 55.58 -41.84 -34.60
N GLN A 194 54.62 -42.43 -33.89
CA GLN A 194 53.29 -41.86 -33.64
C GLN A 194 53.22 -41.42 -32.16
N GLY A 195 52.95 -40.14 -31.90
CA GLY A 195 53.00 -39.55 -30.55
C GLY A 195 51.98 -40.07 -29.54
N ILE A 196 50.99 -40.88 -29.96
CA ILE A 196 50.05 -41.58 -29.09
C ILE A 196 49.59 -42.87 -29.77
N ALA A 197 49.64 -43.99 -29.04
CA ALA A 197 49.15 -45.30 -29.53
C ALA A 197 47.65 -45.25 -29.84
N ARG A 198 47.22 -45.93 -30.91
CA ARG A 198 45.80 -46.19 -31.24
C ARG A 198 45.53 -47.68 -31.09
N ASN A 199 44.49 -48.03 -30.31
CA ASN A 199 44.23 -49.42 -29.91
C ASN A 199 43.39 -50.22 -30.92
N ILE A 200 42.35 -49.61 -31.50
CA ILE A 200 41.53 -50.22 -32.55
C ILE A 200 41.40 -49.18 -33.67
N THR A 201 41.95 -49.48 -34.85
CA THR A 201 41.78 -48.62 -36.04
C THR A 201 40.76 -49.29 -36.97
N LEU A 202 39.54 -48.76 -36.97
CA LEU A 202 38.55 -49.09 -37.98
C LEU A 202 38.60 -48.00 -39.04
N TYR A 203 38.83 -48.37 -40.30
CA TYR A 203 38.83 -47.44 -41.42
C TYR A 203 38.02 -48.03 -42.57
N ASN A 204 37.18 -47.21 -43.20
CA ASN A 204 36.53 -47.52 -44.46
C ASN A 204 37.23 -46.72 -45.57
N LEU A 205 37.87 -47.41 -46.51
CA LEU A 205 38.58 -46.80 -47.66
C LEU A 205 37.65 -46.48 -48.83
N ASN A 206 36.37 -46.87 -48.75
CA ASN A 206 35.43 -46.65 -49.85
C ASN A 206 35.07 -45.16 -49.96
N SER A 207 35.39 -44.56 -51.10
CA SER A 207 35.23 -43.14 -51.41
C SER A 207 33.84 -42.77 -51.94
N THR A 208 32.88 -43.70 -52.01
CA THR A 208 31.50 -43.41 -52.42
C THR A 208 30.62 -43.05 -51.21
N GLY A 209 30.40 -41.75 -51.01
CA GLY A 209 29.23 -41.20 -50.31
C GLY A 209 29.07 -41.54 -48.83
N GLY A 210 29.80 -40.84 -47.96
CA GLY A 210 29.40 -40.67 -46.54
C GLY A 210 29.41 -41.91 -45.66
N GLN A 211 30.08 -43.00 -46.06
CA GLN A 211 30.19 -44.20 -45.25
C GLN A 211 31.44 -44.14 -44.36
N PHE A 212 31.23 -44.17 -43.06
CA PHE A 212 32.29 -44.11 -42.06
C PHE A 212 32.61 -45.51 -41.54
N ALA A 213 33.78 -45.66 -40.92
CA ALA A 213 34.04 -46.86 -40.15
C ALA A 213 33.11 -46.88 -38.92
N GLU A 214 32.43 -47.99 -38.72
CA GLU A 214 31.43 -48.18 -37.67
C GLU A 214 31.89 -49.28 -36.70
N LEU A 215 31.74 -49.01 -35.40
CA LEU A 215 31.69 -50.03 -34.36
C LEU A 215 30.21 -50.37 -34.14
N GLY A 216 29.73 -51.43 -34.79
CA GLY A 216 28.35 -51.89 -34.71
C GLY A 216 28.12 -52.81 -33.51
N PHE A 217 27.11 -52.52 -32.70
CA PHE A 217 26.60 -53.39 -31.65
C PHE A 217 25.33 -54.07 -32.18
N ILE A 218 25.44 -55.35 -32.53
CA ILE A 218 24.36 -56.12 -33.14
C ILE A 218 23.76 -57.04 -32.04
N PRO A 219 22.60 -56.69 -31.44
CA PRO A 219 21.91 -57.55 -30.47
C PRO A 219 21.07 -58.65 -31.17
N SER A 220 21.59 -59.23 -32.26
CA SER A 220 20.90 -60.24 -33.07
C SER A 220 21.43 -61.64 -32.79
N THR A 221 20.57 -62.65 -32.90
CA THR A 221 20.95 -64.07 -32.96
C THR A 221 21.51 -64.47 -34.34
N SER A 222 21.65 -63.52 -35.27
CA SER A 222 22.22 -63.71 -36.62
C SER A 222 23.40 -62.78 -36.86
N GLU A 223 24.51 -63.32 -37.39
CA GLU A 223 25.72 -62.56 -37.78
C GLU A 223 25.45 -61.54 -38.92
N THR A 224 24.27 -61.58 -39.55
CA THR A 224 23.81 -60.64 -40.58
C THR A 224 22.72 -59.67 -40.10
N GLY A 225 22.41 -59.67 -38.79
CA GLY A 225 21.38 -58.80 -38.22
C GLY A 225 21.70 -57.31 -38.32
N LEU A 226 20.65 -56.47 -38.36
CA LEU A 226 20.81 -55.02 -38.34
C LEU A 226 21.46 -54.56 -37.02
N SER A 227 22.38 -53.59 -37.08
CA SER A 227 22.94 -52.94 -35.89
C SER A 227 21.81 -52.39 -35.00
N GLY A 228 21.84 -52.75 -33.72
CA GLY A 228 20.94 -52.21 -32.70
C GLY A 228 21.45 -50.90 -32.10
N ALA A 229 22.76 -50.74 -32.04
CA ALA A 229 23.43 -49.48 -31.75
C ALA A 229 24.75 -49.38 -32.50
N SER A 230 25.27 -48.18 -32.68
CA SER A 230 26.57 -47.99 -33.31
C SER A 230 27.29 -46.75 -32.82
N ILE A 231 28.61 -46.79 -33.02
CA ILE A 231 29.49 -45.63 -32.94
C ILE A 231 30.17 -45.47 -34.29
N SER A 232 29.92 -44.34 -34.97
CA SER A 232 30.50 -44.05 -36.28
C SER A 232 31.26 -42.72 -36.25
N GLY A 233 32.35 -42.64 -37.00
CA GLY A 233 32.93 -41.33 -37.33
C GLY A 233 31.94 -40.51 -38.15
N ILE A 234 32.05 -39.17 -38.11
CA ILE A 234 31.30 -38.23 -38.98
C ILE A 234 32.21 -37.04 -39.34
N ASP A 235 31.73 -36.10 -40.16
CA ASP A 235 32.42 -34.83 -40.47
C ASP A 235 33.89 -34.98 -40.92
N ARG A 236 34.21 -36.05 -41.68
CA ARG A 236 35.58 -36.29 -42.13
C ARG A 236 36.00 -35.23 -43.14
N ASP A 237 36.95 -34.40 -42.74
CA ASP A 237 37.72 -33.57 -43.67
C ASP A 237 39.03 -34.28 -44.01
N ALA A 238 39.16 -34.72 -45.26
CA ALA A 238 40.36 -35.40 -45.73
C ALA A 238 41.60 -34.48 -45.75
N ALA A 239 41.43 -33.16 -45.84
CA ALA A 239 42.53 -32.21 -45.90
C ALA A 239 43.06 -31.85 -44.50
N ASN A 240 42.17 -31.70 -43.51
CA ASN A 240 42.53 -31.19 -42.18
C ASN A 240 42.42 -32.24 -41.06
N SER A 241 42.07 -33.49 -41.38
CA SER A 241 41.90 -34.59 -40.41
C SER A 241 40.87 -34.32 -39.32
N TYR A 242 39.92 -33.42 -39.57
CA TYR A 242 38.77 -33.23 -38.70
C TYR A 242 37.86 -34.45 -38.78
N ALA A 243 37.36 -34.88 -37.63
CA ALA A 243 36.34 -35.91 -37.54
C ALA A 243 35.48 -35.65 -36.31
N GLY A 244 34.17 -35.84 -36.46
CA GLY A 244 33.24 -35.96 -35.35
C GLY A 244 32.94 -37.41 -35.03
N LEU A 245 32.08 -37.60 -34.04
CA LEU A 245 31.61 -38.90 -33.57
C LEU A 245 30.10 -38.91 -33.43
N GLN A 246 29.45 -39.98 -33.85
CA GLN A 246 28.00 -40.15 -33.72
C GLN A 246 27.67 -41.47 -33.02
N PHE A 247 26.74 -41.39 -32.07
CA PHE A 247 26.14 -42.55 -31.42
C PHE A 247 24.71 -42.70 -31.93
N SER A 248 24.45 -43.83 -32.58
CA SER A 248 23.13 -44.12 -33.16
C SER A 248 22.51 -45.29 -32.43
N THR A 249 21.21 -45.23 -32.19
CA THR A 249 20.46 -46.35 -31.60
C THR A 249 19.20 -46.62 -32.37
N ARG A 250 18.85 -47.91 -32.45
CA ARG A 250 17.61 -48.41 -33.03
C ARG A 250 16.53 -48.47 -31.95
N ASN A 251 15.37 -47.89 -32.23
CA ASN A 251 14.12 -48.17 -31.52
C ASN A 251 13.22 -49.07 -32.40
N ALA A 252 11.97 -49.28 -32.00
CA ALA A 252 11.05 -50.17 -32.74
C ALA A 252 10.83 -49.77 -34.21
N THR A 253 10.98 -48.49 -34.57
CA THR A 253 10.61 -47.96 -35.89
C THR A 253 11.72 -47.16 -36.58
N ASP A 254 12.81 -46.83 -35.89
CA ASP A 254 13.83 -45.89 -36.36
C ASP A 254 15.24 -46.28 -35.89
N TYR A 255 16.22 -46.02 -36.74
CA TYR A 255 17.64 -46.05 -36.41
C TYR A 255 18.24 -44.69 -36.75
N ALA A 256 18.54 -43.90 -35.72
CA ALA A 256 19.01 -42.55 -35.91
C ALA A 256 20.05 -42.12 -34.87
N PRO A 257 20.86 -41.10 -35.20
CA PRO A 257 21.70 -40.38 -34.25
C PRO A 257 20.91 -39.98 -33.01
N ARG A 258 21.40 -40.37 -31.84
CA ARG A 258 20.89 -39.86 -30.55
C ARG A 258 21.86 -38.89 -29.90
N LEU A 259 23.16 -39.09 -30.10
CA LEU A 259 24.21 -38.17 -29.67
C LEU A 259 25.19 -37.91 -30.81
N THR A 260 25.48 -36.64 -31.06
CA THR A 260 26.37 -36.16 -32.11
C THR A 260 27.46 -35.30 -31.49
N ILE A 261 28.72 -35.57 -31.79
CA ILE A 261 29.86 -34.72 -31.42
C ILE A 261 30.49 -34.28 -32.73
N LYS A 262 30.34 -33.01 -33.09
CA LYS A 262 30.98 -32.50 -34.31
C LYS A 262 32.48 -32.34 -34.11
N SER A 263 33.22 -32.29 -35.21
CA SER A 263 34.65 -31.96 -35.19
C SER A 263 34.97 -30.59 -34.56
N SER A 264 33.99 -29.67 -34.51
CA SER A 264 34.06 -28.39 -33.80
C SER A 264 33.93 -28.50 -32.26
N GLY A 265 33.73 -29.71 -31.74
CA GLY A 265 33.52 -30.00 -30.32
C GLY A 265 32.12 -29.65 -29.79
N ASN A 266 31.14 -29.44 -30.68
CA ASN A 266 29.74 -29.23 -30.27
C ASN A 266 29.05 -30.58 -30.06
N VAL A 267 28.37 -30.74 -28.93
CA VAL A 267 27.61 -31.94 -28.55
C VAL A 267 26.12 -31.69 -28.75
N GLY A 268 25.49 -32.50 -29.59
CA GLY A 268 24.04 -32.53 -29.82
C GLY A 268 23.43 -33.80 -29.22
N ILE A 269 22.33 -33.66 -28.49
CA ILE A 269 21.47 -34.78 -28.10
C ILE A 269 20.12 -34.58 -28.79
N GLY A 270 19.67 -35.56 -29.57
CA GLY A 270 18.46 -35.44 -30.38
C GLY A 270 18.61 -34.58 -31.65
N THR A 271 19.80 -34.06 -31.93
CA THR A 271 20.12 -33.28 -33.14
C THR A 271 21.46 -33.68 -33.75
N THR A 272 21.56 -33.63 -35.08
CA THR A 272 22.80 -33.88 -35.82
C THR A 272 23.57 -32.60 -36.15
N SER A 273 22.95 -31.44 -35.94
CA SER A 273 23.52 -30.14 -36.35
C SER A 273 23.61 -29.15 -35.18
N PRO A 274 24.29 -29.51 -34.06
CA PRO A 274 24.39 -28.61 -32.92
C PRO A 274 25.15 -27.32 -33.26
N THR A 275 24.52 -26.17 -32.98
CA THR A 275 25.10 -24.83 -33.17
C THR A 275 25.79 -24.31 -31.91
N ASN A 276 25.40 -24.81 -30.74
CA ASN A 276 26.03 -24.52 -29.44
C ASN A 276 26.91 -25.68 -28.93
N LYS A 277 27.74 -25.40 -27.90
CA LYS A 277 28.63 -26.41 -27.29
C LYS A 277 27.88 -27.63 -26.74
N LEU A 278 26.69 -27.40 -26.17
CA LEU A 278 25.72 -28.43 -25.83
C LEU A 278 24.34 -27.97 -26.33
N GLN A 279 23.70 -28.80 -27.15
CA GLN A 279 22.34 -28.59 -27.63
C GLN A 279 21.53 -29.86 -27.42
N ILE A 280 20.38 -29.74 -26.78
CA ILE A 280 19.46 -30.85 -26.54
C ILE A 280 18.13 -30.52 -27.23
N GLU A 281 17.80 -31.26 -28.27
CA GLU A 281 16.53 -31.16 -28.99
C GLU A 281 15.61 -32.31 -28.58
N SER A 282 14.36 -31.97 -28.28
CA SER A 282 13.30 -32.92 -27.97
C SER A 282 11.99 -32.44 -28.57
N THR A 283 11.20 -33.37 -29.12
CA THR A 283 9.84 -33.10 -29.59
C THR A 283 8.82 -33.09 -28.45
N THR A 284 9.22 -33.52 -27.25
CA THR A 284 8.42 -33.49 -26.01
C THR A 284 9.04 -32.51 -25.01
N SER A 285 8.18 -31.81 -24.25
CA SER A 285 8.64 -30.89 -23.19
C SER A 285 9.36 -31.66 -22.07
N GLY A 286 10.43 -31.07 -21.51
CA GLY A 286 11.26 -31.69 -20.48
C GLY A 286 12.51 -32.41 -21.00
N ALA A 287 13.19 -31.83 -22.00
CA ALA A 287 14.37 -32.40 -22.66
C ALA A 287 15.58 -32.67 -21.73
N LEU A 288 15.68 -31.95 -20.59
CA LEU A 288 16.79 -32.04 -19.64
C LEU A 288 16.26 -32.30 -18.22
N LYS A 289 16.76 -33.36 -17.58
CA LYS A 289 16.52 -33.68 -16.17
C LYS A 289 17.85 -33.74 -15.42
N ILE A 290 18.01 -32.89 -14.39
CA ILE A 290 19.19 -32.86 -13.51
C ILE A 290 18.72 -33.19 -12.09
N VAL A 291 19.29 -34.25 -11.50
CA VAL A 291 18.95 -34.76 -10.15
C VAL A 291 20.23 -34.74 -9.31
N ASP A 292 20.25 -33.92 -8.26
CA ASP A 292 21.37 -33.81 -7.32
C ASP A 292 20.96 -34.11 -5.85
N GLY A 293 19.69 -34.45 -5.62
CA GLY A 293 19.11 -34.67 -4.30
C GLY A 293 18.43 -33.45 -3.69
N THR A 294 18.59 -32.26 -4.29
CA THR A 294 18.05 -30.98 -3.81
C THR A 294 16.95 -30.39 -4.72
N GLN A 295 16.67 -31.03 -5.86
CA GLN A 295 15.56 -30.65 -6.74
C GLN A 295 14.20 -30.76 -6.04
N GLY A 296 13.25 -29.88 -6.37
CA GLY A 296 11.91 -29.89 -5.79
C GLY A 296 10.97 -28.89 -6.47
N THR A 297 9.69 -28.90 -6.09
CA THR A 297 8.71 -27.90 -6.52
C THR A 297 9.19 -26.48 -6.21
N ASP A 298 9.02 -25.55 -7.14
CA ASP A 298 9.41 -24.14 -7.02
C ASP A 298 10.91 -23.89 -6.75
N LYS A 299 11.76 -24.83 -7.17
CA LYS A 299 13.22 -24.65 -7.21
C LYS A 299 13.68 -24.21 -8.59
N VAL A 300 14.71 -23.37 -8.62
CA VAL A 300 15.44 -22.99 -9.83
C VAL A 300 16.89 -23.46 -9.74
N LEU A 301 17.44 -23.91 -10.87
CA LEU A 301 18.86 -24.27 -10.95
C LEU A 301 19.68 -22.98 -11.00
N THR A 302 20.59 -22.81 -10.04
CA THR A 302 21.46 -21.63 -9.95
C THR A 302 22.92 -22.05 -9.88
N SER A 303 23.82 -21.28 -10.45
CA SER A 303 25.27 -21.50 -10.34
C SER A 303 25.87 -20.64 -9.23
N ASP A 304 26.87 -21.17 -8.53
CA ASP A 304 27.78 -20.35 -7.71
C ASP A 304 28.85 -19.65 -8.56
N ALA A 305 29.78 -18.94 -7.89
CA ALA A 305 30.87 -18.22 -8.56
C ALA A 305 31.89 -19.13 -9.28
N SER A 306 31.91 -20.43 -8.96
CA SER A 306 32.75 -21.43 -9.62
C SER A 306 32.03 -22.18 -10.74
N GLY A 307 30.74 -21.87 -10.98
CA GLY A 307 29.92 -22.51 -11.99
C GLY A 307 29.26 -23.82 -11.54
N VAL A 308 29.33 -24.17 -10.25
CA VAL A 308 28.65 -25.36 -9.74
C VAL A 308 27.15 -25.08 -9.63
N ALA A 309 26.35 -25.85 -10.35
CA ALA A 309 24.90 -25.71 -10.38
C ALA A 309 24.25 -26.46 -9.20
N THR A 310 23.32 -25.80 -8.50
CA THR A 310 22.52 -26.36 -7.39
C THR A 310 21.08 -25.87 -7.45
N TRP A 311 20.14 -26.71 -7.01
CA TRP A 311 18.73 -26.30 -6.92
C TRP A 311 18.50 -25.42 -5.68
N LYS A 312 18.08 -24.17 -5.91
CA LYS A 312 17.73 -23.22 -4.86
C LYS A 312 16.27 -22.83 -4.94
N ALA A 313 15.70 -22.37 -3.81
CA ALA A 313 14.35 -21.81 -3.81
C ALA A 313 14.26 -20.69 -4.86
N LEU A 314 13.19 -20.67 -5.65
CA LEU A 314 12.88 -19.53 -6.49
C LEU A 314 12.90 -18.28 -5.60
N PRO A 315 13.79 -17.31 -5.86
CA PRO A 315 13.78 -16.07 -5.10
C PRO A 315 12.39 -15.48 -5.18
N ALA A 316 11.79 -15.15 -4.03
CA ALA A 316 10.54 -14.41 -4.02
C ALA A 316 10.73 -13.19 -4.93
N ALA A 317 9.78 -12.95 -5.84
CA ALA A 317 9.79 -11.76 -6.68
C ALA A 317 10.15 -10.58 -5.78
N PRO A 318 11.14 -9.73 -6.14
CA PRO A 318 11.46 -8.58 -5.31
C PRO A 318 10.14 -7.87 -5.07
N ALA A 319 9.74 -7.76 -3.80
CA ALA A 319 8.55 -7.04 -3.47
C ALA A 319 8.74 -5.67 -4.11
N SER A 320 7.98 -5.38 -5.17
CA SER A 320 7.75 -4.01 -5.56
C SER A 320 7.38 -3.35 -4.25
N ALA A 321 8.19 -2.43 -3.75
CA ALA A 321 7.91 -1.69 -2.53
C ALA A 321 6.79 -0.70 -2.84
N ASN A 322 5.67 -1.23 -3.34
CA ASN A 322 4.42 -0.55 -3.51
C ASN A 322 3.96 -0.14 -2.12
N ILE A 323 3.14 0.91 -2.08
CA ILE A 323 2.58 1.39 -0.83
C ILE A 323 1.61 0.32 -0.27
N TYR A 324 1.03 -0.52 -1.12
CA TYR A 324 0.07 -1.59 -0.80
C TYR A 324 0.43 -2.93 -1.48
N ASN A 325 -0.09 -4.03 -0.93
CA ASN A 325 -0.02 -5.37 -1.54
C ASN A 325 -0.86 -5.46 -2.83
N THR A 326 -0.70 -6.51 -3.63
CA THR A 326 -1.49 -6.72 -4.88
C THR A 326 -3.01 -6.72 -4.66
N ASP A 327 -3.47 -7.11 -3.46
CA ASP A 327 -4.89 -7.09 -3.06
C ASP A 327 -5.35 -5.73 -2.50
N GLY A 328 -4.48 -4.72 -2.47
CA GLY A 328 -4.74 -3.40 -1.91
C GLY A 328 -4.62 -3.31 -0.38
N SER A 329 -4.22 -4.38 0.31
CA SER A 329 -4.09 -4.41 1.78
C SER A 329 -2.75 -3.87 2.29
N LEU A 330 -2.72 -3.51 3.57
CA LEU A 330 -1.52 -3.29 4.38
C LEU A 330 -1.47 -4.36 5.48
N THR A 331 -0.34 -5.05 5.64
CA THR A 331 -0.11 -6.00 6.75
C THR A 331 0.59 -5.35 7.95
N GLY A 332 0.95 -4.07 7.84
CA GLY A 332 1.57 -3.26 8.88
C GLY A 332 1.72 -1.81 8.44
N ASN A 333 2.16 -0.95 9.36
CA ASN A 333 2.40 0.47 9.07
C ASN A 333 3.51 0.64 8.03
N ARG A 334 3.32 1.54 7.06
CA ARG A 334 4.30 1.84 6.02
C ARG A 334 4.76 3.29 6.09
N THR A 335 6.06 3.51 6.23
CA THR A 335 6.70 4.83 6.07
C THR A 335 7.16 5.01 4.62
N VAL A 336 6.65 6.03 3.93
CA VAL A 336 7.10 6.45 2.59
C VAL A 336 8.17 7.54 2.72
N THR A 337 9.42 7.24 2.36
CA THR A 337 10.53 8.22 2.38
C THR A 337 10.71 8.81 0.98
N GLN A 338 10.38 10.09 0.79
CA GLN A 338 10.31 10.72 -0.55
C GLN A 338 11.59 11.45 -0.99
N GLY A 339 12.48 11.83 -0.05
CA GLY A 339 13.66 12.65 -0.38
C GLY A 339 13.27 13.97 -1.02
N THR A 340 13.83 14.30 -2.19
CA THR A 340 13.48 15.49 -2.99
C THR A 340 12.29 15.28 -3.94
N ASN A 341 11.65 14.12 -3.92
CA ASN A 341 10.56 13.76 -4.84
C ASN A 341 9.18 14.01 -4.22
N THR A 342 8.14 14.03 -5.06
CA THR A 342 6.72 14.15 -4.66
C THR A 342 5.95 12.86 -4.96
N LEU A 343 5.07 12.45 -4.03
CA LEU A 343 4.07 11.41 -4.23
C LEU A 343 2.82 12.03 -4.86
N THR A 344 2.72 11.93 -6.18
CA THR A 344 1.65 12.57 -6.97
C THR A 344 0.51 11.60 -7.25
N PHE A 345 -0.73 12.00 -6.98
CA PHE A 345 -1.96 11.32 -7.41
C PHE A 345 -2.58 12.09 -8.58
N THR A 346 -2.80 11.45 -9.74
CA THR A 346 -3.17 12.13 -11.01
C THR A 346 -4.62 11.91 -11.45
N GLY A 347 -5.52 11.46 -10.57
CA GLY A 347 -6.93 11.26 -10.93
C GLY A 347 -7.61 12.59 -11.28
N THR A 348 -8.49 12.58 -12.28
CA THR A 348 -9.16 13.79 -12.82
C THR A 348 -10.65 13.89 -12.46
N GLN A 349 -11.19 12.90 -11.75
CA GLN A 349 -12.62 12.79 -11.46
C GLN A 349 -12.99 13.43 -10.11
N THR A 350 -14.29 13.47 -9.80
CA THR A 350 -14.76 13.69 -8.43
C THR A 350 -14.29 12.54 -7.53
N ASN A 351 -13.87 12.84 -6.29
CA ASN A 351 -13.34 11.85 -5.34
C ASN A 351 -12.14 11.01 -5.88
N ALA A 352 -11.26 11.66 -6.66
CA ALA A 352 -10.07 11.05 -7.27
C ALA A 352 -9.04 10.53 -6.24
N PHE A 353 -8.99 11.14 -5.06
CA PHE A 353 -8.29 10.61 -3.90
C PHE A 353 -9.26 10.60 -2.72
N SER A 354 -9.47 9.44 -2.11
CA SER A 354 -10.51 9.23 -1.10
C SER A 354 -9.97 8.47 0.09
N VAL A 355 -10.30 8.94 1.29
CA VAL A 355 -10.13 8.21 2.55
C VAL A 355 -11.53 7.84 3.04
N ASN A 356 -11.83 6.55 3.05
CA ASN A 356 -13.12 6.01 3.49
C ASN A 356 -14.35 6.69 2.82
N GLY A 357 -14.25 7.00 1.52
CA GLY A 357 -15.30 7.65 0.74
C GLY A 357 -15.46 9.12 1.11
N LYS A 358 -16.17 9.40 2.20
CA LYS A 358 -16.57 10.75 2.60
C LYS A 358 -15.58 11.41 3.55
N ASN A 359 -14.76 10.69 4.32
CA ASN A 359 -13.95 11.32 5.39
C ASN A 359 -12.96 12.36 4.85
N PHE A 360 -12.27 12.04 3.75
CA PHE A 360 -11.46 13.00 3.00
C PHE A 360 -11.56 12.65 1.52
N SER A 361 -11.95 13.60 0.68
CA SER A 361 -12.16 13.43 -0.75
C SER A 361 -11.52 14.60 -1.51
N VAL A 362 -10.70 14.30 -2.51
CA VAL A 362 -10.23 15.29 -3.47
C VAL A 362 -11.09 15.19 -4.72
N ASP A 363 -11.88 16.22 -4.98
CA ASP A 363 -12.59 16.41 -6.24
C ASP A 363 -11.64 17.13 -7.21
N ALA A 364 -10.87 16.32 -7.92
CA ALA A 364 -9.86 16.79 -8.87
C ALA A 364 -10.51 17.43 -10.11
N ALA A 365 -11.73 17.02 -10.48
CA ALA A 365 -12.45 17.59 -11.62
C ALA A 365 -12.75 19.09 -11.45
N ASN A 366 -12.95 19.53 -10.21
CA ASN A 366 -13.38 20.91 -9.90
C ASN A 366 -12.39 21.68 -9.03
N SER A 367 -11.20 21.12 -8.75
CA SER A 367 -10.20 21.70 -7.84
C SER A 367 -10.75 21.96 -6.42
N ARG A 368 -11.38 20.95 -5.82
CA ARG A 368 -12.03 21.06 -4.50
C ARG A 368 -11.63 19.92 -3.56
N VAL A 369 -11.71 20.18 -2.26
CA VAL A 369 -11.50 19.20 -1.18
C VAL A 369 -12.78 19.08 -0.34
N GLY A 370 -13.22 17.85 -0.12
CA GLY A 370 -14.33 17.48 0.74
C GLY A 370 -13.86 16.77 2.01
N ILE A 371 -14.41 17.14 3.15
CA ILE A 371 -14.32 16.41 4.42
C ILE A 371 -15.76 16.10 4.83
N GLY A 372 -16.10 14.82 4.97
CA GLY A 372 -17.48 14.33 5.15
C GLY A 372 -18.37 14.32 3.89
N THR A 373 -17.85 14.70 2.72
CA THR A 373 -18.59 14.69 1.43
C THR A 373 -17.69 14.34 0.24
N ILE A 374 -18.26 13.67 -0.76
CA ILE A 374 -17.58 13.37 -2.04
C ILE A 374 -17.89 14.39 -3.14
N ALA A 375 -18.84 15.30 -2.90
CA ALA A 375 -19.27 16.33 -3.82
C ALA A 375 -19.17 17.70 -3.11
N PRO A 376 -17.95 18.18 -2.82
CA PRO A 376 -17.75 19.48 -2.19
C PRO A 376 -18.37 20.57 -3.06
N ALA A 377 -19.11 21.53 -2.48
CA ALA A 377 -19.73 22.62 -3.27
C ALA A 377 -18.77 23.80 -3.54
N SER A 378 -17.65 23.86 -2.81
CA SER A 378 -16.65 24.93 -2.78
C SER A 378 -15.23 24.35 -2.70
N SER A 379 -14.19 25.17 -2.90
CA SER A 379 -12.77 24.74 -2.85
C SER A 379 -12.41 23.93 -1.60
N LEU A 380 -13.02 24.24 -0.46
CA LEU A 380 -13.06 23.38 0.72
C LEU A 380 -14.52 23.25 1.19
N SER A 381 -15.01 22.02 1.34
CA SER A 381 -16.33 21.71 1.89
C SER A 381 -16.17 20.73 3.05
N VAL A 382 -16.67 21.10 4.23
CA VAL A 382 -16.70 20.25 5.42
C VAL A 382 -18.16 19.98 5.75
N GLN A 383 -18.57 18.71 5.77
CA GLN A 383 -19.91 18.26 6.14
C GLN A 383 -19.79 17.30 7.33
N ASN A 384 -20.62 17.47 8.36
CA ASN A 384 -20.76 16.45 9.40
C ASN A 384 -21.55 15.24 8.86
N SER A 385 -21.35 14.09 9.52
CA SER A 385 -21.87 12.74 9.27
C SER A 385 -23.11 12.61 8.34
N PRO A 386 -23.19 11.55 7.51
CA PRO A 386 -24.28 11.38 6.54
C PRO A 386 -25.68 11.54 7.16
N GLY A 387 -26.39 12.62 6.82
CA GLY A 387 -27.75 12.90 7.29
C GLY A 387 -27.98 14.30 7.87
N ALA A 388 -26.94 15.09 8.13
CA ALA A 388 -27.09 16.48 8.57
C ALA A 388 -27.47 17.41 7.40
N THR A 389 -28.58 18.14 7.54
CA THR A 389 -29.11 19.07 6.52
C THR A 389 -28.53 20.48 6.59
N THR A 390 -27.56 20.73 7.47
CA THR A 390 -26.93 22.04 7.67
C THR A 390 -25.42 21.96 7.59
N ASN A 391 -24.82 22.83 6.77
CA ASN A 391 -23.37 22.93 6.56
C ASN A 391 -22.74 23.72 7.71
N THR A 392 -22.50 23.06 8.84
CA THR A 392 -21.79 23.65 9.98
C THR A 392 -20.29 23.44 9.79
N ILE A 393 -19.53 24.50 9.51
CA ILE A 393 -18.07 24.49 9.66
C ILE A 393 -17.80 24.67 11.16
N SER A 394 -17.73 23.56 11.91
CA SER A 394 -17.09 23.58 13.23
C SER A 394 -15.58 23.61 13.02
N ALA A 395 -15.01 24.81 12.88
CA ALA A 395 -13.57 25.00 13.07
C ALA A 395 -13.27 24.87 14.57
N GLY A 396 -13.31 23.64 15.09
CA GLY A 396 -12.80 23.36 16.42
C GLY A 396 -11.30 23.65 16.43
N ILE A 397 -10.88 24.68 17.18
CA ILE A 397 -9.54 24.67 17.77
C ILE A 397 -9.59 23.54 18.81
N GLU A 398 -9.36 22.30 18.37
CA GLU A 398 -9.14 21.18 19.27
C GLU A 398 -7.76 21.36 19.90
N ASN A 399 -7.72 21.78 21.17
CA ASN A 399 -6.51 21.60 21.95
C ASN A 399 -6.56 20.20 22.59
N CYS A 400 -5.66 19.36 22.08
CA CYS A 400 -5.20 18.03 22.50
C CYS A 400 -6.20 16.87 22.63
N GLY A 401 -5.79 15.76 22.01
CA GLY A 401 -6.45 14.46 22.02
C GLY A 401 -6.19 13.63 23.29
N ALA A 402 -6.80 12.44 23.29
CA ALA A 402 -6.93 11.47 24.38
C ALA A 402 -5.62 11.26 25.17
N PRO A 403 -5.54 11.69 26.45
CA PRO A 403 -6.25 11.04 27.57
C PRO A 403 -6.61 12.01 28.73
N CYS A 404 -7.53 12.95 28.52
CA CYS A 404 -8.06 13.78 29.61
C CYS A 404 -9.56 13.57 29.80
N SER A 405 -9.92 12.85 30.87
CA SER A 405 -11.25 12.86 31.48
C SER A 405 -11.50 14.21 32.16
N GLN A 406 -11.88 15.23 31.40
CA GLN A 406 -12.41 16.50 31.92
C GLN A 406 -13.69 16.86 31.18
N GLY A 407 -14.72 17.23 31.94
CA GLY A 407 -15.91 17.90 31.42
C GLY A 407 -15.58 19.34 31.00
N ILE A 408 -16.38 19.84 30.05
CA ILE A 408 -16.58 21.22 29.55
C ILE A 408 -15.63 21.87 28.49
N SER A 409 -16.31 22.28 27.39
CA SER A 409 -16.16 23.46 26.50
C SER A 409 -15.40 23.39 25.15
N ARG A 410 -16.08 23.81 24.06
CA ARG A 410 -15.58 24.15 22.70
C ARG A 410 -16.23 25.46 22.17
N ASN A 411 -15.52 26.18 21.28
CA ASN A 411 -15.37 27.64 21.43
C ASN A 411 -15.86 28.59 20.30
N ILE A 412 -16.16 28.20 19.05
CA ILE A 412 -16.71 29.11 18.01
C ILE A 412 -17.29 28.26 16.86
N THR A 413 -18.52 28.58 16.41
CA THR A 413 -19.13 27.98 15.20
C THR A 413 -19.45 29.07 14.18
N LEU A 414 -19.05 28.87 12.92
CA LEU A 414 -19.46 29.69 11.76
C LEU A 414 -20.39 28.84 10.89
N TYR A 415 -21.68 29.15 10.87
CA TYR A 415 -22.64 28.51 9.97
C TYR A 415 -23.45 29.54 9.20
N ASN A 416 -23.89 29.14 8.01
CA ASN A 416 -24.86 29.88 7.21
C ASN A 416 -26.08 28.95 7.09
N LEU A 417 -27.21 29.27 7.75
CA LEU A 417 -28.44 28.53 7.47
C LEU A 417 -28.84 28.87 6.02
N ASN A 418 -29.14 27.86 5.22
CA ASN A 418 -29.79 28.05 3.93
C ASN A 418 -31.31 27.95 4.16
N GLY A 419 -31.88 28.95 4.81
CA GLY A 419 -33.33 29.17 4.86
C GLY A 419 -33.67 30.49 4.20
N SER A 420 -34.48 30.45 3.15
CA SER A 420 -35.00 31.61 2.44
C SER A 420 -35.74 32.57 3.38
N GLY A 421 -35.06 33.61 3.84
CA GLY A 421 -35.64 34.66 4.69
C GLY A 421 -34.59 35.40 5.54
N GLY A 422 -33.83 36.31 4.93
CA GLY A 422 -33.05 37.34 5.65
C GLY A 422 -31.99 36.84 6.65
N GLN A 423 -31.14 35.88 6.27
CA GLN A 423 -30.21 35.22 7.20
C GLN A 423 -28.78 35.79 7.14
N PHE A 424 -28.16 35.91 8.32
CA PHE A 424 -26.88 36.55 8.57
C PHE A 424 -25.83 35.52 9.00
N ALA A 425 -24.56 35.75 8.70
CA ALA A 425 -23.48 34.96 9.29
C ALA A 425 -23.44 35.20 10.80
N GLU A 426 -23.46 34.12 11.58
CA GLU A 426 -23.41 34.15 13.05
C GLU A 426 -22.12 33.49 13.54
N LEU A 427 -21.47 34.15 14.49
CA LEU A 427 -20.42 33.58 15.34
C LEU A 427 -21.09 33.12 16.64
N GLY A 428 -21.41 31.83 16.74
CA GLY A 428 -22.01 31.25 17.93
C GLY A 428 -20.97 30.82 18.97
N PHE A 429 -21.17 31.22 20.23
CA PHE A 429 -20.47 30.68 21.40
C PHE A 429 -21.42 29.70 22.10
N ILE A 430 -21.13 28.41 22.02
CA ILE A 430 -22.02 27.33 22.47
C ILE A 430 -21.44 26.70 23.76
N PRO A 431 -21.95 27.04 24.96
CA PRO A 431 -21.56 26.41 26.22
C PRO A 431 -22.34 25.11 26.47
N SER A 432 -22.52 24.28 25.45
CA SER A 432 -23.31 23.04 25.52
C SER A 432 -22.44 21.79 25.56
N THR A 433 -22.95 20.74 26.22
CA THR A 433 -22.38 19.38 26.24
C THR A 433 -22.76 18.55 25.01
N SER A 434 -23.55 19.10 24.08
CA SER A 434 -23.99 18.46 22.84
C SER A 434 -23.47 19.24 21.62
N GLU A 435 -23.04 18.53 20.58
CA GLU A 435 -22.66 19.13 19.28
C GLU A 435 -23.81 19.89 18.61
N THR A 436 -25.06 19.65 19.04
CA THR A 436 -26.28 20.35 18.58
C THR A 436 -26.82 21.37 19.59
N GLY A 437 -26.03 21.69 20.61
CA GLY A 437 -26.42 22.60 21.68
C GLY A 437 -26.80 24.00 21.20
N LEU A 438 -27.77 24.61 21.89
CA LEU A 438 -28.17 25.98 21.63
C LEU A 438 -27.04 26.97 21.99
N SER A 439 -26.80 27.96 21.13
CA SER A 439 -25.85 29.05 21.39
C SER A 439 -26.13 29.73 22.73
N GLY A 440 -25.11 29.85 23.59
CA GLY A 440 -25.17 30.57 24.85
C GLY A 440 -24.91 32.07 24.69
N ALA A 441 -24.15 32.45 23.68
CA ALA A 441 -24.05 33.80 23.19
C ALA A 441 -23.74 33.79 21.69
N SER A 442 -24.01 34.88 20.98
CA SER A 442 -23.55 35.03 19.61
C SER A 442 -23.37 36.46 19.17
N ILE A 443 -22.65 36.59 18.05
CA ILE A 443 -22.53 37.80 17.27
C ILE A 443 -23.05 37.49 15.88
N SER A 444 -24.13 38.14 15.46
CA SER A 444 -24.71 37.97 14.13
C SER A 444 -24.69 39.29 13.37
N GLY A 445 -24.46 39.23 12.05
CA GLY A 445 -24.86 40.34 11.19
C GLY A 445 -26.36 40.60 11.33
N ILE A 446 -26.81 41.82 11.06
CA ILE A 446 -28.23 42.17 10.89
C ILE A 446 -28.33 43.19 9.75
N ASP A 447 -29.55 43.52 9.29
CA ASP A 447 -29.79 44.70 8.44
C ASP A 447 -28.93 44.74 7.15
N ARG A 448 -28.81 43.58 6.48
CA ARG A 448 -27.99 43.42 5.28
C ARG A 448 -28.76 43.94 4.07
N ASP A 449 -28.24 44.97 3.43
CA ASP A 449 -28.65 45.37 2.09
C ASP A 449 -27.67 44.79 1.07
N ALA A 450 -28.14 43.83 0.26
CA ALA A 450 -27.33 43.17 -0.75
C ALA A 450 -26.93 44.11 -1.91
N ALA A 451 -27.64 45.22 -2.13
CA ALA A 451 -27.34 46.17 -3.19
C ALA A 451 -26.31 47.22 -2.75
N ASN A 452 -26.34 47.64 -1.48
CA ASN A 452 -25.54 48.76 -0.98
C ASN A 452 -24.43 48.37 0.01
N SER A 453 -24.30 47.08 0.32
CA SER A 453 -23.26 46.53 1.21
C SER A 453 -23.27 47.07 2.65
N TYR A 454 -24.39 47.62 3.11
CA TYR A 454 -24.56 47.99 4.51
C TYR A 454 -25.00 46.77 5.33
N ALA A 455 -24.49 46.69 6.56
CA ALA A 455 -24.86 45.68 7.53
C ALA A 455 -24.75 46.26 8.95
N GLY A 456 -25.68 45.87 9.81
CA GLY A 456 -25.58 46.07 11.25
C GLY A 456 -24.99 44.84 11.96
N LEU A 457 -24.85 44.95 13.28
CA LEU A 457 -24.31 43.91 14.15
C LEU A 457 -25.20 43.71 15.37
N GLN A 458 -25.41 42.48 15.77
CA GLN A 458 -26.21 42.13 16.94
C GLN A 458 -25.46 41.18 17.86
N PHE A 459 -25.53 41.44 19.17
CA PHE A 459 -24.99 40.60 20.22
C PHE A 459 -26.13 40.00 21.01
N SER A 460 -26.24 38.67 20.96
CA SER A 460 -27.28 37.90 21.64
C SER A 460 -26.68 37.10 22.78
N THR A 461 -27.38 37.01 23.91
CA THR A 461 -26.96 36.16 25.02
C THR A 461 -28.14 35.37 25.56
N ARG A 462 -27.85 34.15 26.00
CA ARG A 462 -28.79 33.22 26.61
C ARG A 462 -28.74 33.35 28.13
N ASN A 463 -29.89 33.49 28.76
CA ASN A 463 -30.07 33.19 30.17
C ASN A 463 -30.83 31.86 30.31
N ALA A 464 -31.24 31.48 31.52
CA ALA A 464 -31.91 30.19 31.78
C ALA A 464 -33.18 29.95 30.93
N THR A 465 -33.86 31.00 30.46
CA THR A 465 -35.17 30.90 29.81
C THR A 465 -35.29 31.66 28.48
N ASP A 466 -34.31 32.49 28.11
CA ASP A 466 -34.39 33.43 27.00
C ASP A 466 -33.06 33.55 26.27
N TYR A 467 -33.11 33.58 24.94
CA TYR A 467 -32.00 33.95 24.07
C TYR A 467 -32.43 35.13 23.22
N ALA A 468 -31.94 36.29 23.59
CA ALA A 468 -32.38 37.52 22.96
C ALA A 468 -31.20 38.48 22.73
N PRO A 469 -31.37 39.39 21.75
CA PRO A 469 -30.47 40.50 21.53
C PRO A 469 -30.33 41.36 22.79
N ARG A 470 -29.11 41.58 23.24
CA ARG A 470 -28.81 42.49 24.36
C ARG A 470 -28.20 43.80 23.87
N LEU A 471 -27.48 43.77 22.75
CA LEU A 471 -26.94 44.95 22.09
C LEU A 471 -27.18 44.83 20.59
N THR A 472 -27.73 45.89 20.00
CA THR A 472 -28.05 45.98 18.57
C THR A 472 -27.38 47.22 18.00
N ILE A 473 -26.66 47.09 16.89
CA ILE A 473 -26.08 48.20 16.13
C ILE A 473 -26.68 48.12 14.73
N LYS A 474 -27.54 49.08 14.36
CA LYS A 474 -28.11 49.12 13.00
C LYS A 474 -27.09 49.61 11.98
N SER A 475 -27.31 49.34 10.71
CA SER A 475 -26.50 49.92 9.64
C SER A 475 -26.56 51.46 9.61
N SER A 476 -27.62 52.05 10.16
CA SER A 476 -27.79 53.50 10.34
C SER A 476 -26.91 54.11 11.45
N GLY A 477 -26.18 53.30 12.22
CA GLY A 477 -25.34 53.74 13.33
C GLY A 477 -26.04 53.84 14.69
N ASN A 478 -27.35 53.60 14.78
CA ASN A 478 -28.07 53.60 16.05
C ASN A 478 -27.73 52.37 16.88
N VAL A 479 -27.43 52.58 18.16
CA VAL A 479 -27.09 51.55 19.15
C VAL A 479 -28.26 51.37 20.12
N GLY A 480 -28.81 50.16 20.17
CA GLY A 480 -29.83 49.75 21.12
C GLY A 480 -29.25 48.85 22.19
N ILE A 481 -29.56 49.12 23.46
CA ILE A 481 -29.30 48.24 24.60
C ILE A 481 -30.64 47.71 25.11
N ALA A 482 -30.79 46.39 25.17
CA ALA A 482 -32.05 45.70 25.46
C ALA A 482 -33.23 46.07 24.52
N THR A 483 -32.92 46.56 23.32
CA THR A 483 -33.88 46.85 22.24
C THR A 483 -33.26 46.53 20.88
N THR A 484 -34.08 46.03 19.95
CA THR A 484 -33.70 45.73 18.56
C THR A 484 -34.11 46.84 17.60
N THR A 485 -34.92 47.80 18.06
CA THR A 485 -35.44 48.90 17.26
C THR A 485 -35.09 50.25 17.89
N PRO A 486 -33.79 50.58 18.10
CA PRO A 486 -33.40 51.89 18.61
C PRO A 486 -33.98 53.02 17.75
N SER A 487 -34.64 53.95 18.43
CA SER A 487 -35.34 55.11 17.87
C SER A 487 -34.45 56.37 17.80
N THR A 488 -33.37 56.39 18.57
CA THR A 488 -32.33 57.42 18.59
C THR A 488 -30.93 56.79 18.57
N THR A 489 -29.87 57.60 18.53
CA THR A 489 -28.47 57.12 18.41
C THR A 489 -28.08 56.15 19.53
N LEU A 490 -28.52 56.40 20.76
CA LEU A 490 -28.38 55.48 21.88
C LEU A 490 -29.74 55.32 22.57
N ASP A 491 -30.33 54.14 22.44
CA ASP A 491 -31.63 53.80 23.01
C ASP A 491 -31.44 52.69 24.04
N VAL A 492 -31.79 52.97 25.30
CA VAL A 492 -31.66 52.02 26.40
C VAL A 492 -33.06 51.69 26.91
N ASN A 493 -33.50 50.46 26.63
CA ASN A 493 -34.76 49.96 27.16
C ASN A 493 -34.54 49.43 28.60
N GLY A 494 -34.52 50.35 29.56
CA GLY A 494 -34.26 50.08 30.97
C GLY A 494 -33.53 51.24 31.66
N ASN A 495 -32.88 50.95 32.79
CA ASN A 495 -32.21 51.98 33.59
C ASN A 495 -30.79 52.26 33.08
N ALA A 496 -30.44 53.54 32.90
CA ALA A 496 -29.08 53.99 32.62
C ALA A 496 -28.39 54.56 33.87
N ARG A 497 -27.13 54.16 34.13
CA ARG A 497 -26.30 54.73 35.22
C ARG A 497 -25.06 55.40 34.64
N VAL A 498 -24.95 56.72 34.81
CA VAL A 498 -23.76 57.50 34.46
C VAL A 498 -22.96 57.76 35.74
N ARG A 499 -21.66 57.41 35.76
CA ARG A 499 -20.77 57.64 36.92
C ARG A 499 -19.73 58.70 36.57
N ASN A 500 -19.16 59.34 37.60
CA ASN A 500 -18.07 60.33 37.48
C ASN A 500 -18.43 61.56 36.62
N LEU A 501 -19.65 62.09 36.77
CA LEU A 501 -20.06 63.29 36.05
C LEU A 501 -19.34 64.51 36.63
N ALA A 502 -18.54 65.21 35.83
CA ALA A 502 -17.83 66.40 36.25
C ALA A 502 -18.76 67.60 36.40
N THR A 503 -18.49 68.47 37.37
CA THR A 503 -19.15 69.79 37.46
C THR A 503 -18.72 70.66 36.30
N LEU A 504 -19.68 71.09 35.48
CA LEU A 504 -19.43 72.00 34.36
C LEU A 504 -19.31 73.44 34.87
N THR A 505 -18.26 74.15 34.45
CA THR A 505 -17.97 75.54 34.87
C THR A 505 -18.28 76.60 33.80
N SER A 506 -18.82 76.19 32.65
CA SER A 506 -19.20 77.11 31.56
C SER A 506 -20.37 78.01 31.97
N SER A 507 -20.36 79.26 31.54
CA SER A 507 -21.48 80.19 31.71
C SER A 507 -22.70 79.86 30.84
N THR A 508 -22.57 78.94 29.88
CA THR A 508 -23.63 78.55 28.93
C THR A 508 -24.19 77.15 29.17
N ILE A 509 -24.22 76.69 30.42
CA ILE A 509 -24.86 75.41 30.77
C ILE A 509 -26.38 75.51 30.61
N SER A 510 -26.98 74.47 30.03
CA SER A 510 -28.44 74.32 30.00
C SER A 510 -28.80 73.06 30.77
N ALA A 511 -29.85 73.13 31.58
CA ALA A 511 -30.39 71.93 32.21
C ALA A 511 -30.86 70.95 31.13
N VAL A 512 -30.54 69.68 31.33
CA VAL A 512 -31.07 68.58 30.52
C VAL A 512 -32.34 68.10 31.18
N TYR A 513 -33.42 68.08 30.41
CA TYR A 513 -34.72 67.55 30.80
C TYR A 513 -34.95 66.25 30.06
N ALA A 514 -35.65 65.31 30.68
CA ALA A 514 -36.25 64.20 29.96
C ALA A 514 -37.68 64.61 29.57
N ASP A 515 -38.09 64.33 28.34
CA ASP A 515 -39.50 64.37 27.97
C ASP A 515 -40.25 63.13 28.52
N GLU A 516 -41.55 63.02 28.23
CA GLU A 516 -42.38 61.89 28.63
C GLU A 516 -41.93 60.54 28.04
N ASN A 517 -41.11 60.56 26.99
CA ASN A 517 -40.58 59.37 26.32
C ASN A 517 -39.13 59.06 26.75
N GLY A 518 -38.58 59.80 27.72
CA GLY A 518 -37.22 59.62 28.23
C GLY A 518 -36.14 60.16 27.31
N VAL A 519 -36.48 60.90 26.25
CA VAL A 519 -35.52 61.56 25.37
C VAL A 519 -34.96 62.79 26.10
N LEU A 520 -33.64 62.89 26.12
CA LEU A 520 -32.95 63.97 26.81
C LEU A 520 -32.83 65.22 25.89
N GLY A 521 -33.31 66.37 26.38
CA GLY A 521 -33.35 67.65 25.66
C GLY A 521 -33.30 68.89 26.58
N LYS A 522 -33.62 70.08 26.06
CA LYS A 522 -33.66 71.38 26.80
C LYS A 522 -35.10 71.97 26.73
N SER A 523 -35.62 72.62 27.79
CA SER A 523 -37.02 73.14 27.87
C SER A 523 -37.20 74.50 28.62
N ASN A 524 -38.32 75.22 28.39
CA ASN A 524 -38.68 76.55 28.95
C ASN A 524 -40.03 76.52 29.75
N VAL A 525 -40.07 76.77 31.07
CA VAL A 525 -41.30 76.80 31.92
C VAL A 525 -41.38 78.05 32.85
N SER A 526 -42.57 78.60 33.19
CA SER A 526 -42.80 79.87 33.98
C SER A 526 -44.03 79.85 34.96
N PRO A 527 -44.10 80.58 36.11
CA PRO A 527 -45.09 80.39 37.23
C PRO A 527 -46.42 81.25 37.28
N GLN A 528 -47.46 80.85 38.07
CA GLN A 528 -48.82 81.50 38.28
C GLN A 528 -49.07 82.14 39.70
N SER A 529 -50.04 83.08 39.85
CA SER A 529 -50.39 83.87 41.08
C SER A 529 -51.44 83.27 42.07
N GLN A 530 -51.38 83.59 43.38
CA GLN A 530 -52.16 82.97 44.48
C GLN A 530 -53.12 83.94 45.26
N VAL A 531 -54.45 83.93 45.02
CA VAL A 531 -55.42 84.89 45.62
C VAL A 531 -56.89 84.40 45.72
N SER A 532 -57.65 84.90 46.71
CA SER A 532 -59.12 84.85 46.80
C SER A 532 -59.79 86.22 47.03
N PHE A 533 -60.94 86.47 46.40
CA PHE A 533 -61.73 87.70 46.50
C PHE A 533 -63.24 87.41 46.64
N TYR A 534 -63.92 88.10 47.57
CA TYR A 534 -65.37 88.05 47.84
C TYR A 534 -66.00 89.45 47.78
N THR A 535 -67.16 89.59 47.16
CA THR A 535 -67.90 90.87 47.06
C THR A 535 -69.40 90.62 46.88
N SER A 536 -70.24 91.43 47.53
CA SER A 536 -71.70 91.31 47.42
C SER A 536 -72.39 92.66 47.40
N SER A 537 -73.47 92.78 46.63
CA SER A 537 -74.34 93.97 46.59
C SER A 537 -75.71 93.74 47.25
N ASN A 538 -75.95 92.56 47.82
CA ASN A 538 -77.21 92.26 48.49
C ASN A 538 -77.29 93.01 49.83
N PRO A 539 -78.42 93.68 50.16
CA PRO A 539 -78.57 94.34 51.45
C PRO A 539 -78.78 93.31 52.56
N MET A 540 -78.17 93.55 53.72
CA MET A 540 -78.49 92.83 54.95
C MET A 540 -79.03 93.83 55.97
N TYR A 541 -80.33 93.75 56.23
CA TYR A 541 -80.97 94.58 57.24
C TYR A 541 -80.86 93.87 58.60
N ASN A 542 -80.00 94.39 59.49
CA ASN A 542 -79.91 93.87 60.85
C ASN A 542 -81.00 94.52 61.72
N ASN A 543 -81.32 93.88 62.84
CA ASN A 543 -82.35 94.38 63.74
C ASN A 543 -81.81 95.63 64.47
N ALA A 544 -82.46 96.78 64.30
CA ALA A 544 -82.10 98.02 65.00
C ALA A 544 -82.01 97.83 66.52
N THR A 545 -82.80 96.90 67.07
CA THR A 545 -82.74 96.47 68.48
C THR A 545 -81.39 95.88 68.86
N SER A 546 -80.80 95.03 68.01
CA SER A 546 -79.49 94.42 68.25
C SER A 546 -78.37 95.45 68.15
N TYR A 547 -78.45 96.38 67.19
CA TYR A 547 -77.50 97.49 67.13
C TYR A 547 -77.64 98.43 68.35
N ASN A 548 -78.86 98.77 68.74
CA ASN A 548 -79.15 99.67 69.87
C ASN A 548 -78.84 99.09 71.23
N SER A 549 -78.72 97.77 71.37
CA SER A 549 -78.19 97.13 72.59
C SER A 549 -76.66 97.06 72.60
N GLY A 550 -75.99 97.44 71.50
CA GLY A 550 -74.55 97.35 71.32
C GLY A 550 -74.05 95.95 70.96
N ALA A 551 -74.93 95.04 70.53
CA ALA A 551 -74.55 93.69 70.17
C ALA A 551 -73.75 93.65 68.85
N VAL A 552 -72.69 92.85 68.81
CA VAL A 552 -71.84 92.64 67.62
C VAL A 552 -72.66 92.00 66.50
N GLN A 553 -72.79 92.68 65.36
CA GLN A 553 -73.43 92.12 64.17
C GLN A 553 -72.36 91.61 63.20
N THR A 554 -72.56 90.42 62.62
CA THR A 554 -71.65 89.85 61.61
C THR A 554 -72.23 90.05 60.22
N VAL A 555 -71.37 90.40 59.26
CA VAL A 555 -71.71 90.39 57.83
C VAL A 555 -71.72 88.93 57.38
N SER A 556 -72.87 88.44 56.91
CA SER A 556 -73.05 87.06 56.51
C SER A 556 -72.54 86.84 55.09
N ILE A 557 -71.23 86.61 54.95
CA ILE A 557 -70.60 86.29 53.67
C ILE A 557 -71.18 84.97 53.14
N GLN A 558 -71.53 84.90 51.86
CA GLN A 558 -71.99 83.68 51.20
C GLN A 558 -70.92 83.14 50.25
N SER A 559 -70.90 81.83 50.01
CA SER A 559 -69.98 81.22 49.03
C SER A 559 -70.17 81.77 47.61
N SER A 560 -71.41 82.17 47.27
CA SER A 560 -71.76 82.81 46.00
C SER A 560 -71.14 84.19 45.81
N ASP A 561 -70.59 84.81 46.84
CA ASP A 561 -69.96 86.13 46.76
C ASP A 561 -68.51 86.07 46.22
N SER A 562 -67.94 84.88 45.96
CA SER A 562 -66.57 84.69 45.46
C SER A 562 -66.39 85.05 43.98
N THR A 563 -65.47 85.95 43.64
CA THR A 563 -65.17 86.35 42.25
C THR A 563 -63.88 85.76 41.67
N LEU A 564 -62.91 85.45 42.51
CA LEU A 564 -61.66 84.75 42.14
C LEU A 564 -61.18 83.97 43.35
N ASN A 565 -60.72 82.74 43.17
CA ASN A 565 -60.31 81.87 44.27
C ASN A 565 -59.29 80.82 43.80
N THR A 566 -58.03 81.23 43.60
CA THR A 566 -56.93 80.32 43.21
C THR A 566 -56.28 79.62 44.40
N ILE A 567 -56.68 79.96 45.63
CA ILE A 567 -56.15 79.38 46.89
C ILE A 567 -57.18 78.50 47.63
N GLY A 568 -58.37 78.33 47.06
CA GLY A 568 -59.38 77.35 47.46
C GLY A 568 -60.20 77.68 48.72
N THR A 569 -60.30 78.94 49.16
CA THR A 569 -61.05 79.34 50.39
C THR A 569 -62.53 78.94 50.35
N THR A 570 -63.14 78.68 51.51
CA THR A 570 -64.56 78.26 51.64
C THR A 570 -65.35 79.16 52.59
N VAL A 571 -66.69 79.08 52.62
CA VAL A 571 -67.54 79.94 53.46
C VAL A 571 -68.56 79.08 54.22
N PRO A 572 -68.39 78.85 55.53
CA PRO A 572 -69.35 78.07 56.33
C PRO A 572 -70.63 78.84 56.67
N ALA A 573 -71.64 78.14 57.20
CA ALA A 573 -72.98 78.69 57.48
C ALA A 573 -73.01 79.85 58.49
N ASN A 574 -71.93 80.06 59.25
CA ASN A 574 -71.77 81.17 60.19
C ASN A 574 -71.39 82.50 59.51
N GLY A 575 -71.23 82.52 58.17
CA GLY A 575 -70.98 83.73 57.39
C GLY A 575 -69.53 84.23 57.42
N ALA A 576 -68.59 83.42 57.91
CA ALA A 576 -67.16 83.70 57.88
C ALA A 576 -66.47 83.01 56.69
N VAL A 577 -65.29 83.48 56.26
CA VAL A 577 -64.48 82.82 55.22
C VAL A 577 -63.41 81.95 55.88
N ALA A 578 -63.37 80.67 55.53
CA ALA A 578 -62.39 79.70 55.99
C ALA A 578 -61.19 79.60 55.02
N ILE A 579 -59.99 79.63 55.60
CA ILE A 579 -58.73 79.46 54.90
C ILE A 579 -58.50 77.97 54.59
N SER A 580 -58.13 77.65 53.34
CA SER A 580 -57.97 76.26 52.90
C SER A 580 -56.52 75.77 52.87
N GLN A 581 -55.55 76.66 53.02
CA GLN A 581 -54.14 76.33 53.03
C GLN A 581 -53.44 77.13 54.12
N ALA A 582 -52.49 76.55 54.83
CA ALA A 582 -51.66 77.36 55.72
C ALA A 582 -50.77 78.31 54.90
N GLY A 583 -50.53 79.52 55.40
CA GLY A 583 -49.66 80.48 54.76
C GLY A 583 -49.77 81.88 55.32
N THR A 584 -48.95 82.78 54.77
CA THR A 584 -49.02 84.21 55.08
C THR A 584 -49.99 84.87 54.11
N TYR A 585 -50.97 85.60 54.64
CA TYR A 585 -52.03 86.22 53.88
C TYR A 585 -52.07 87.73 54.10
N MET A 586 -52.33 88.48 53.03
CA MET A 586 -52.74 89.89 53.11
C MET A 586 -54.26 89.99 52.98
N LEU A 587 -54.91 90.49 54.03
CA LEU A 587 -56.36 90.62 54.16
C LEU A 587 -56.78 92.09 54.07
N SER A 588 -57.82 92.41 53.30
CA SER A 588 -58.38 93.76 53.22
C SER A 588 -59.83 93.73 52.80
N GLY A 589 -60.59 94.81 52.98
CA GLY A 589 -62.00 94.80 52.60
C GLY A 589 -62.68 96.14 52.70
N PHE A 590 -64.01 96.12 52.57
CA PHE A 590 -64.87 97.29 52.60
C PHE A 590 -66.28 96.88 53.07
N ILE A 591 -67.02 97.79 53.70
CA ILE A 591 -68.43 97.62 54.09
C ILE A 591 -69.22 98.92 53.89
N SER A 592 -70.51 98.80 53.55
CA SER A 592 -71.44 99.93 53.40
C SER A 592 -72.59 99.88 54.42
N PRO A 593 -72.40 100.35 55.68
CA PRO A 593 -73.47 100.37 56.67
C PRO A 593 -74.62 101.31 56.29
N SER A 594 -75.85 100.80 56.34
CA SER A 594 -77.12 101.52 56.13
C SER A 594 -77.78 101.81 57.47
N LEU A 595 -77.91 103.10 57.80
CA LEU A 595 -78.19 103.59 59.14
C LEU A 595 -79.38 104.57 59.12
N GLY A 596 -80.47 104.22 59.80
CA GLY A 596 -81.62 105.08 60.05
C GLY A 596 -81.63 105.53 61.51
N MET A 597 -81.36 106.81 61.75
CA MET A 597 -81.20 107.38 63.10
C MET A 597 -82.52 107.98 63.62
N ASN A 598 -82.85 107.71 64.88
CA ASN A 598 -83.94 108.36 65.61
C ASN A 598 -83.61 109.82 65.92
N ASN A 599 -84.62 110.60 66.29
CA ASN A 599 -84.45 111.97 66.75
C ASN A 599 -84.38 112.06 68.29
N ASP A 600 -83.26 111.64 68.86
CA ASP A 600 -83.02 111.58 70.30
C ASP A 600 -81.95 112.59 70.78
N GLY A 601 -81.64 113.59 69.96
CA GLY A 601 -80.72 114.68 70.31
C GLY A 601 -79.25 114.48 69.95
N ASP A 602 -78.76 113.26 69.71
CA ASP A 602 -77.31 112.98 69.66
C ASP A 602 -76.66 113.12 68.25
N GLY A 603 -77.45 113.34 67.18
CA GLY A 603 -76.96 113.82 65.88
C GLY A 603 -75.99 112.93 65.07
N TYR A 604 -75.40 111.89 65.66
CA TYR A 604 -74.37 111.03 65.07
C TYR A 604 -74.59 109.56 65.44
N ALA A 605 -74.24 108.65 64.55
CA ALA A 605 -74.11 107.22 64.85
C ALA A 605 -72.63 106.85 65.00
N TYR A 606 -72.26 106.29 66.14
CA TYR A 606 -70.92 105.78 66.39
C TYR A 606 -70.91 104.28 66.14
N VAL A 607 -70.26 103.87 65.06
CA VAL A 607 -70.22 102.47 64.60
C VAL A 607 -68.80 101.95 64.71
N ALA A 608 -68.64 100.74 65.19
CA ALA A 608 -67.45 99.93 65.02
C ALA A 608 -67.55 99.14 63.73
N VAL A 609 -66.48 99.07 62.94
CA VAL A 609 -66.34 98.10 61.85
C VAL A 609 -65.03 97.36 62.04
N ASN A 610 -65.10 96.03 62.13
CA ASN A 610 -63.94 95.19 62.40
C ASN A 610 -63.82 94.08 61.36
N LEU A 611 -62.58 93.75 60.99
CA LEU A 611 -62.19 92.49 60.39
C LEU A 611 -61.62 91.62 61.50
N ASP A 612 -62.33 90.54 61.81
CA ASP A 612 -61.97 89.64 62.89
C ASP A 612 -61.45 88.32 62.34
N ILE A 613 -60.47 87.75 63.03
CA ILE A 613 -59.98 86.40 62.80
C ILE A 613 -60.32 85.53 64.00
N SER A 614 -60.73 84.30 63.73
CA SER A 614 -60.82 83.22 64.70
C SER A 614 -59.88 82.08 64.29
N THR A 615 -59.10 81.61 65.25
CA THR A 615 -58.19 80.46 65.13
C THR A 615 -58.72 79.23 65.86
N ASP A 616 -59.94 79.30 66.41
CA ASP A 616 -60.58 78.27 67.25
C ASP A 616 -61.96 77.85 66.71
N GLY A 617 -62.15 77.95 65.39
CA GLY A 617 -63.39 77.52 64.72
C GLY A 617 -64.59 78.44 64.98
N GLY A 618 -64.36 79.66 65.47
CA GLY A 618 -65.37 80.69 65.69
C GLY A 618 -65.79 80.89 67.14
N ALA A 619 -65.12 80.25 68.12
CA ALA A 619 -65.44 80.41 69.54
C ALA A 619 -64.95 81.76 70.10
N SER A 620 -63.76 82.21 69.69
CA SER A 620 -63.17 83.50 70.07
C SER A 620 -62.76 84.28 68.82
N TRP A 621 -62.86 85.60 68.89
CA TRP A 621 -62.60 86.48 67.74
C TRP A 621 -61.69 87.63 68.12
N ASN A 622 -60.63 87.81 67.33
CA ASN A 622 -59.65 88.88 67.50
C ASN A 622 -59.75 89.86 66.32
N THR A 623 -60.01 91.13 66.60
CA THR A 623 -60.00 92.19 65.58
C THR A 623 -58.57 92.45 65.11
N VAL A 624 -58.33 92.34 63.80
CA VAL A 624 -57.01 92.54 63.20
C VAL A 624 -56.92 93.75 62.28
N ALA A 625 -58.06 94.26 61.80
CA ALA A 625 -58.16 95.53 61.08
C ALA A 625 -59.57 96.11 61.31
N GLY A 626 -59.75 97.42 61.11
CA GLY A 626 -61.04 98.09 61.34
C GLY A 626 -60.91 99.50 61.89
N GLY A 627 -62.04 100.07 62.30
CA GLY A 627 -62.09 101.41 62.90
C GLY A 627 -63.43 101.70 63.57
N ARG A 628 -63.52 102.89 64.20
CA ARG A 628 -64.75 103.37 64.85
C ARG A 628 -65.24 104.67 64.20
N PRO A 629 -65.79 104.61 62.97
CA PRO A 629 -66.31 105.80 62.30
C PRO A 629 -67.52 106.42 63.01
N MET A 630 -67.59 107.74 62.92
CA MET A 630 -68.77 108.53 63.31
C MET A 630 -69.51 108.94 62.04
N PHE A 631 -70.81 108.66 61.98
CA PHE A 631 -71.65 109.00 60.83
C PHE A 631 -72.69 110.05 61.21
N PRO A 632 -72.72 111.24 60.58
CA PRO A 632 -73.66 112.30 60.94
C PRO A 632 -75.08 111.98 60.47
N ARG A 633 -76.09 112.38 61.25
CA ARG A 633 -77.52 112.27 60.93
C ARG A 633 -77.89 113.24 59.82
N VAL A 634 -78.17 112.71 58.64
CA VAL A 634 -78.58 113.51 57.47
C VAL A 634 -80.10 113.63 57.38
N VAL A 635 -80.85 112.56 57.66
CA VAL A 635 -82.32 112.52 57.63
C VAL A 635 -82.81 111.67 58.80
N VAL A 636 -83.88 112.11 59.47
CA VAL A 636 -84.49 111.37 60.59
C VAL A 636 -85.32 110.21 60.02
N THR A 637 -85.28 109.04 60.68
CA THR A 637 -86.05 107.81 60.38
C THR A 637 -85.84 107.12 59.02
N THR A 638 -85.19 107.74 58.03
CA THR A 638 -84.87 107.12 56.73
C THR A 638 -83.42 106.61 56.69
N PRO A 639 -83.16 105.31 56.41
CA PRO A 639 -81.81 104.78 56.33
C PRO A 639 -80.93 105.42 55.24
N ARG A 640 -79.68 105.74 55.57
CA ARG A 640 -78.64 106.21 54.63
C ARG A 640 -77.42 105.29 54.70
N SER A 641 -76.80 105.01 53.56
CA SER A 641 -75.59 104.20 53.52
C SER A 641 -74.31 105.02 53.55
N TYR A 642 -73.34 104.51 54.30
CA TYR A 642 -72.03 105.12 54.49
C TYR A 642 -70.96 104.11 54.12
N ASN A 643 -69.94 104.54 53.39
CA ASN A 643 -68.89 103.65 52.89
C ASN A 643 -67.71 103.64 53.88
N PHE A 644 -67.25 102.45 54.31
CA PHE A 644 -66.08 102.29 55.16
C PHE A 644 -65.10 101.24 54.61
N SER A 645 -63.87 101.67 54.31
CA SER A 645 -62.78 100.79 53.88
C SER A 645 -62.01 100.23 55.07
N ILE A 646 -61.76 98.93 55.05
CA ILE A 646 -60.97 98.21 56.05
C ILE A 646 -59.52 98.18 55.58
N SER A 647 -58.60 98.73 56.37
CA SER A 647 -57.17 98.76 56.06
C SER A 647 -56.57 97.37 55.86
N PRO A 648 -55.65 97.16 54.89
CA PRO A 648 -54.99 95.88 54.71
C PRO A 648 -54.14 95.46 55.92
N VAL A 649 -54.17 94.16 56.26
CA VAL A 649 -53.36 93.56 57.31
C VAL A 649 -52.75 92.25 56.85
N ILE A 650 -51.48 92.00 57.21
CA ILE A 650 -50.82 90.72 56.93
C ILE A 650 -50.93 89.82 58.16
N LYS A 651 -51.42 88.60 57.97
CA LYS A 651 -51.52 87.58 59.01
C LYS A 651 -51.16 86.21 58.47
N PHE A 652 -50.40 85.46 59.26
CA PHE A 652 -50.29 84.03 59.05
C PHE A 652 -51.60 83.37 59.49
N LEU A 653 -52.15 82.51 58.64
CA LEU A 653 -53.38 81.77 58.89
C LEU A 653 -53.14 80.29 58.60
N ASN A 654 -53.70 79.45 59.44
CA ASN A 654 -53.76 78.01 59.22
C ASN A 654 -54.96 77.64 58.37
N SER A 655 -54.92 76.45 57.76
CA SER A 655 -56.13 75.88 57.19
C SER A 655 -57.18 75.69 58.29
N GLY A 656 -58.39 76.19 58.05
CA GLY A 656 -59.49 76.19 59.02
C GLY A 656 -59.71 77.51 59.76
N ASP A 657 -58.73 78.42 59.77
CA ASP A 657 -58.91 79.75 60.37
C ASP A 657 -60.03 80.52 59.66
N LEU A 658 -60.82 81.26 60.44
CA LEU A 658 -62.00 81.97 59.95
C LEU A 658 -61.78 83.48 59.96
N ILE A 659 -62.25 84.15 58.90
CA ILE A 659 -62.24 85.60 58.77
C ILE A 659 -63.67 86.10 58.66
N ARG A 660 -64.06 87.12 59.43
CA ARG A 660 -65.37 87.76 59.31
C ARG A 660 -65.27 89.28 59.37
N ILE A 661 -66.28 89.96 58.86
CA ILE A 661 -66.47 91.39 59.04
C ILE A 661 -67.61 91.59 60.05
N THR A 662 -67.41 92.43 61.06
CA THR A 662 -68.44 92.77 62.06
C THR A 662 -68.67 94.26 62.15
N PHE A 663 -69.88 94.65 62.57
CA PHE A 663 -70.21 96.03 62.87
C PHE A 663 -71.20 96.17 64.04
N TYR A 664 -71.05 97.19 64.87
CA TYR A 664 -71.89 97.41 66.06
C TYR A 664 -71.78 98.83 66.63
N ARG A 665 -72.71 99.20 67.52
CA ARG A 665 -72.69 100.51 68.19
C ARG A 665 -71.59 100.57 69.26
N THR A 666 -70.82 101.64 69.26
CA THR A 666 -69.72 101.78 70.23
C THR A 666 -70.22 102.18 71.61
N LYS A 667 -69.39 101.93 72.62
CA LYS A 667 -69.58 102.37 73.99
C LYS A 667 -68.44 103.31 74.38
N ASP A 668 -68.74 104.30 75.22
CA ASP A 668 -67.72 105.17 75.80
C ASP A 668 -66.88 104.43 76.87
N SER A 669 -65.91 105.12 77.47
CA SER A 669 -65.07 104.55 78.52
C SER A 669 -65.82 104.14 79.79
N ALA A 670 -67.06 104.62 79.99
CA ALA A 670 -67.93 104.23 81.09
C ALA A 670 -68.86 103.06 80.73
N GLY A 671 -68.79 102.54 79.50
CA GLY A 671 -69.63 101.44 79.00
C GLY A 671 -71.01 101.88 78.50
N THR A 672 -71.24 103.18 78.37
CA THR A 672 -72.51 103.75 77.89
C THR A 672 -72.52 103.77 76.37
N LEU A 673 -73.65 103.40 75.75
CA LEU A 673 -73.80 103.41 74.29
C LEU A 673 -73.74 104.84 73.74
N GLN A 674 -72.99 105.03 72.65
CA GLN A 674 -72.71 106.36 72.10
C GLN A 674 -73.60 106.68 70.88
N GLY A 675 -73.97 107.95 70.72
CA GLY A 675 -74.70 108.47 69.55
C GLY A 675 -76.19 108.26 69.61
N ALA A 676 -76.86 108.46 68.47
CA ALA A 676 -78.28 108.24 68.32
C ALA A 676 -78.63 106.74 68.33
N SER A 677 -79.77 106.42 68.93
CA SER A 677 -80.48 105.18 68.72
C SER A 677 -80.99 105.09 67.27
N MET A 678 -81.09 103.87 66.77
CA MET A 678 -81.47 103.57 65.38
C MET A 678 -82.92 103.08 65.30
N ASN A 679 -83.66 103.45 64.26
CA ASN A 679 -84.84 102.69 63.85
C ASN A 679 -84.52 101.61 62.81
N ALA A 680 -83.36 101.70 62.17
CA ALA A 680 -82.86 100.72 61.21
C ALA A 680 -81.32 100.72 61.21
N ALA A 681 -80.69 99.54 61.24
CA ALA A 681 -79.24 99.41 61.12
C ALA A 681 -78.89 98.15 60.33
N GLY A 682 -78.14 98.27 59.25
CA GLY A 682 -77.80 97.16 58.36
C GLY A 682 -76.60 97.47 57.50
N ILE A 683 -76.42 96.70 56.43
CA ILE A 683 -75.58 97.04 55.29
C ILE A 683 -76.42 97.03 54.02
N ALA A 684 -76.12 97.91 53.08
CA ALA A 684 -76.85 97.95 51.82
C ALA A 684 -76.01 98.56 50.71
N SER A 685 -76.32 98.16 49.48
CA SER A 685 -75.81 98.79 48.28
C SER A 685 -76.66 100.03 47.97
N PHE A 686 -75.99 101.18 47.85
CA PHE A 686 -76.58 102.40 47.33
C PHE A 686 -75.58 103.04 46.36
N TYR A 687 -76.09 103.67 45.30
CA TYR A 687 -75.26 104.38 44.31
C TYR A 687 -74.19 103.53 43.59
N GLY A 688 -74.41 102.21 43.45
CA GLY A 688 -73.54 101.30 42.68
C GLY A 688 -72.35 100.68 43.42
N ALA A 689 -72.14 101.02 44.70
CA ALA A 689 -71.14 100.35 45.54
C ALA A 689 -71.67 99.02 46.10
N PRO A 690 -70.82 97.98 46.24
CA PRO A 690 -71.21 96.73 46.89
C PRO A 690 -71.52 96.98 48.37
N SER A 691 -72.39 96.16 48.95
CA SER A 691 -72.66 96.15 50.39
C SER A 691 -71.41 95.83 51.20
N TYR A 692 -70.53 94.96 50.69
CA TYR A 692 -69.21 94.68 51.26
C TYR A 692 -68.25 94.03 50.24
N SER A 693 -66.94 94.03 50.54
CA SER A 693 -65.92 93.21 49.88
C SER A 693 -64.85 92.71 50.86
N LEU A 694 -64.22 91.57 50.53
CA LEU A 694 -63.12 90.95 51.26
C LEU A 694 -62.10 90.34 50.29
N SER A 695 -60.83 90.67 50.47
CA SER A 695 -59.68 90.23 49.67
C SER A 695 -58.70 89.44 50.55
N ILE A 696 -58.20 88.32 50.04
CA ILE A 696 -57.29 87.38 50.73
C ILE A 696 -56.19 86.96 49.73
N ASN A 697 -55.00 87.56 49.81
CA ASN A 697 -53.87 87.23 48.94
C ASN A 697 -52.86 86.34 49.68
N LYS A 698 -52.45 85.20 49.11
CA LYS A 698 -51.38 84.36 49.70
C LYS A 698 -50.03 84.84 49.18
N LEU A 699 -49.11 85.13 50.10
CA LEU A 699 -47.77 85.67 49.80
C LEU A 699 -46.72 84.59 49.61
#